data_AF-A0A8H3E182-F1
#
_entry.id   AF-A0A8H3E182-F1
#
_cell.length_a   1.000
_cell.length_b   1.000
_cell.length_c   1.000
_cell.angle_alpha   90.00
_cell.angle_beta   90.00
_cell.angle_gamma   90.00
#
_symmetry.space_group_name_H-M   'P 1'
#
loop_
_entity.id
_entity.type
_entity.pdbx_description
1 polymer ?
#
loop_
_entity_poly.entity_id
_entity_poly.type
_entity_poly.pdbx_seq_one_letter_code
_entity_poly.pdbx_strand_id
1 'polypeptide(L)'
;MTLPSDERHPFWGRQYPQYTNSYTNEALSTLLISPRDAQPLTIASETIDNIRRLSHSRAGVSVDHITLPMLTDLLDEIRDPGQLRFIAQPDLVSGCVSLIAAVKPSALQYEYGHVCFRILVISLNACIMKHNSCLEETIEHMNGAPVAERFATFWGASSWIVYQKSRGNEQPIPTDFLSEPVLDQLLKLLYLDEKLFLMVSKHTGSLGLSGLMSVLFTHLVDTEKRYIFRDDHFREIIRPFIRIFWRYLIVTPEAEAEEIAMFDLHARVSLYARLHDERSVDVEDSTNLVQALSDRLESSRPVSAVTVAAMLRFVAPQVVPGCEDLIPTIVKRCIEILWNSLSSGLDPAHVRQIVFNFLIYLRDMLMALKPPQFSHQPWVWEVVDYVIKGDVLDLALRAFSTVSSYNPGDIQGENASFTLSVNSITITTGTEGQLFSAIIEAYIAVSELAPVPDLMDRFFEAGCLRAWSKCYLYFRVSGTEPTYRDTFAPDHSVNWACGEIIAGVMAVLTGSASEDFLAPFVGSCDNPRCAMPCYALLICSECVDLIYCSLNCATTDWNHVWGGPHRKVCKQKAPNGRFYHQMMNVPLGFNDRTPSASENAFSRRLIDHIRGKWSRPPTASTLQGITFKEDYRNPMEFQEYKYIN
;
A
#
# COMPACT_ATOMS: atom_id res chain seq x y z
N MET A 1 19.02 33.80 -16.05
CA MET A 1 19.19 33.12 -14.75
C MET A 1 19.61 34.16 -13.73
N THR A 2 18.63 34.79 -13.08
CA THR A 2 18.84 35.65 -11.92
C THR A 2 18.62 34.79 -10.68
N LEU A 3 19.65 34.63 -9.86
CA LEU A 3 19.54 34.07 -8.50
C LEU A 3 18.44 34.84 -7.76
N PRO A 4 17.45 34.19 -7.11
CA PRO A 4 16.57 34.89 -6.20
C PRO A 4 17.40 35.32 -4.99
N SER A 5 17.28 36.59 -4.61
CA SER A 5 17.86 37.11 -3.39
C SER A 5 17.38 36.29 -2.20
N ASP A 6 18.33 35.87 -1.37
CA ASP A 6 18.15 35.23 -0.07
C ASP A 6 17.63 36.26 0.98
N GLU A 7 16.80 37.21 0.55
CA GLU A 7 16.17 38.20 1.40
C GLU A 7 15.05 37.50 2.17
N ARG A 8 15.36 37.13 3.42
CA ARG A 8 14.35 36.73 4.41
C ARG A 8 13.20 37.73 4.35
N HIS A 9 12.00 37.26 4.02
CA HIS A 9 10.84 38.12 4.10
C HIS A 9 10.71 38.60 5.55
N PRO A 10 10.75 39.92 5.82
CA PRO A 10 10.94 40.44 7.18
C PRO A 10 9.86 40.01 8.18
N PHE A 11 8.71 39.54 7.67
CA PHE A 11 7.54 39.17 8.47
C PHE A 11 7.25 37.66 8.55
N TRP A 12 7.78 36.82 7.64
CA TRP A 12 7.35 35.41 7.55
C TRP A 12 8.22 34.41 8.30
N GLY A 13 9.35 34.87 8.85
CA GLY A 13 10.26 34.04 9.63
C GLY A 13 11.18 33.17 8.76
N ARG A 14 11.57 32.01 9.31
CA ARG A 14 12.47 31.07 8.64
C ARG A 14 11.77 30.37 7.46
N GLN A 15 12.55 29.98 6.45
CA GLN A 15 12.05 29.18 5.33
C GLN A 15 12.20 27.67 5.60
N TYR A 16 11.40 26.84 4.93
CA TYR A 16 11.62 25.39 4.90
C TYR A 16 13.02 25.07 4.32
N PRO A 17 13.78 24.12 4.89
CA PRO A 17 13.46 23.26 6.05
C PRO A 17 13.89 23.83 7.41
N GLN A 18 14.38 25.07 7.48
CA GLN A 18 15.06 25.63 8.66
C GLN A 18 14.19 25.70 9.93
N TYR A 19 12.87 25.71 9.79
CA TYR A 19 11.96 25.79 10.94
C TYR A 19 11.48 24.43 11.46
N THR A 20 11.53 23.35 10.67
CA THR A 20 10.80 22.09 10.99
C THR A 20 11.23 21.47 12.32
N ASN A 21 12.53 21.49 12.62
CA ASN A 21 13.09 20.97 13.88
C ASN A 21 12.58 21.71 15.13
N SER A 22 12.10 22.96 15.00
CA SER A 22 11.52 23.71 16.12
C SER A 22 10.06 23.35 16.41
N TYR A 23 9.42 22.64 15.49
CA TYR A 23 8.00 22.29 15.58
C TYR A 23 7.79 20.77 15.51
N THR A 24 8.76 19.97 15.92
CA THR A 24 8.49 18.54 16.12
C THR A 24 7.62 18.34 17.37
N ASN A 25 6.96 17.18 17.49
CA ASN A 25 6.21 16.86 18.71
C ASN A 25 7.15 16.83 19.94
N GLU A 26 8.40 16.43 19.78
CA GLU A 26 9.44 16.47 20.82
C GLU A 26 9.84 17.92 21.18
N ALA A 27 9.94 18.81 20.19
CA ALA A 27 10.25 20.22 20.42
C ALA A 27 9.15 20.91 21.25
N LEU A 28 7.88 20.59 20.98
CA LEU A 28 6.75 21.08 21.78
C LEU A 28 6.69 20.49 23.18
N SER A 29 7.18 19.25 23.31
CA SER A 29 7.24 18.51 24.58
C SER A 29 8.33 19.02 25.51
N THR A 30 9.35 19.70 24.97
CA THR A 30 10.47 20.20 25.76
C THR A 30 10.06 21.48 26.50
N LEU A 31 10.08 21.44 27.84
CA LEU A 31 9.81 22.60 28.70
C LEU A 31 10.79 23.73 28.36
N LEU A 32 10.27 24.89 27.94
CA LEU A 32 11.04 26.13 27.96
C LEU A 32 11.21 26.54 29.43
N ILE A 33 12.40 26.32 30.01
CA ILE A 33 12.75 26.65 31.41
C ILE A 33 12.87 28.17 31.62
N SER A 34 12.24 29.00 30.78
CA SER A 34 12.27 30.45 31.01
C SER A 34 11.17 30.81 32.02
N PRO A 35 11.50 31.45 33.16
CA PRO A 35 10.52 32.05 34.02
C PRO A 35 9.93 33.26 33.28
N ARG A 36 8.89 33.04 32.47
CA ARG A 36 8.11 34.14 31.91
C ARG A 36 7.21 34.69 33.01
N ASP A 37 7.40 35.97 33.31
CA ASP A 37 6.54 36.77 34.19
C ASP A 37 5.07 36.66 33.78
N ALA A 38 4.12 36.89 34.69
CA ALA A 38 2.66 36.65 34.54
C ALA A 38 1.90 37.49 33.46
N GLN A 39 2.57 38.04 32.45
CA GLN A 39 1.97 38.74 31.30
C GLN A 39 1.45 37.89 30.09
N PRO A 40 1.78 36.59 29.90
CA PRO A 40 1.47 35.87 28.66
C PRO A 40 -0.02 35.70 28.34
N LEU A 41 -0.86 35.48 29.37
CA LEU A 41 -2.26 35.11 29.17
C LEU A 41 -3.06 36.21 28.45
N THR A 42 -2.78 37.48 28.76
CA THR A 42 -3.45 38.63 28.14
C THR A 42 -3.08 38.76 26.65
N ILE A 43 -1.81 38.49 26.32
CA ILE A 43 -1.28 38.59 24.96
C ILE A 43 -1.86 37.48 24.07
N ALA A 44 -1.96 36.25 24.59
CA ALA A 44 -2.56 35.14 23.85
C ALA A 44 -4.05 35.37 23.58
N SER A 45 -4.80 35.86 24.57
CA SER A 45 -6.22 36.20 24.37
C SER A 45 -6.41 37.30 23.33
N GLU A 46 -5.60 38.36 23.39
CA GLU A 46 -5.64 39.44 22.39
C GLU A 46 -5.29 38.93 20.98
N THR A 47 -4.30 38.04 20.90
CA THR A 47 -3.92 37.40 19.64
C THR A 47 -5.06 36.55 19.08
N ILE A 48 -5.72 35.72 19.90
CA ILE A 48 -6.90 34.95 19.50
C ILE A 48 -8.00 35.87 18.96
N ASP A 49 -8.31 36.95 19.67
CA ASP A 49 -9.36 37.89 19.24
C ASP A 49 -9.00 38.61 17.94
N ASN A 50 -7.72 38.97 17.73
CA ASN A 50 -7.25 39.55 16.48
C ASN A 50 -7.39 38.57 15.31
N ILE A 51 -7.02 37.30 15.50
CA ILE A 51 -7.18 36.27 14.45
C ILE A 51 -8.67 36.06 14.14
N ARG A 52 -9.52 35.99 15.16
CA ARG A 52 -10.98 35.81 14.97
C ARG A 52 -11.61 36.95 14.18
N ARG A 53 -11.18 38.20 14.38
CA ARG A 53 -11.68 39.34 13.59
C ARG A 53 -11.43 39.19 12.08
N LEU A 54 -10.45 38.38 11.68
CA LEU A 54 -10.22 38.05 10.27
C LEU A 54 -11.29 37.14 9.69
N SER A 55 -12.01 36.34 10.49
CA SER A 55 -13.06 35.43 9.99
C SER A 55 -14.26 36.18 9.41
N HIS A 56 -14.56 37.36 9.94
CA HIS A 56 -15.69 38.21 9.53
C HIS A 56 -15.30 39.28 8.51
N SER A 57 -14.01 39.40 8.24
CA SER A 57 -13.46 40.44 7.38
C SER A 57 -13.58 40.04 5.91
N ARG A 58 -14.17 40.91 5.09
CA ARG A 58 -14.15 40.72 3.62
C ARG A 58 -12.71 40.80 3.11
N ALA A 59 -12.44 40.11 2.00
CA ALA A 59 -11.13 40.05 1.35
C ALA A 59 -10.45 41.43 1.28
N GLY A 60 -9.27 41.56 1.91
CA GLY A 60 -8.46 42.79 1.91
C GLY A 60 -8.06 43.35 3.27
N VAL A 61 -8.41 42.71 4.39
CA VAL A 61 -7.91 43.15 5.71
C VAL A 61 -6.43 42.81 5.85
N SER A 62 -5.64 43.83 6.20
CA SER A 62 -4.21 43.72 6.46
C SER A 62 -3.98 42.76 7.64
N VAL A 63 -3.18 41.72 7.38
CA VAL A 63 -2.72 40.75 8.40
C VAL A 63 -1.49 41.24 9.16
N ASP A 64 -1.01 42.45 8.85
CA ASP A 64 0.30 42.97 9.31
C ASP A 64 0.37 43.19 10.83
N HIS A 65 -0.79 43.18 11.50
CA HIS A 65 -0.90 43.33 12.95
C HIS A 65 -0.74 42.02 13.73
N ILE A 66 -0.79 40.85 13.06
CA ILE A 66 -0.56 39.55 13.69
C ILE A 66 0.84 39.08 13.31
N THR A 67 1.78 39.24 14.23
CA THR A 67 3.20 38.97 14.00
C THR A 67 3.56 37.51 14.30
N LEU A 68 4.68 37.02 13.74
CA LEU A 68 5.17 35.66 14.05
C LEU A 68 5.39 35.44 15.56
N PRO A 69 6.02 36.37 16.33
CA PRO A 69 6.15 36.23 17.78
C PRO A 69 4.81 36.01 18.51
N MET A 70 3.75 36.73 18.12
CA MET A 70 2.42 36.56 18.72
C MET A 70 1.87 35.15 18.50
N LEU A 71 2.07 34.61 17.29
CA LEU A 71 1.62 33.27 16.95
C LEU A 71 2.45 32.18 17.65
N THR A 72 3.76 32.37 17.79
CA THR A 72 4.63 31.44 18.54
C THR A 72 4.32 31.48 20.03
N ASP A 73 4.07 32.68 20.59
CA ASP A 73 3.65 32.83 21.98
C ASP A 73 2.30 32.15 22.21
N LEU A 74 1.34 32.30 21.29
CA LEU A 74 0.07 31.57 21.35
C LEU A 74 0.26 30.04 21.31
N LEU A 75 1.12 29.52 20.43
CA LEU A 75 1.44 28.09 20.42
C LEU A 75 2.08 27.60 21.72
N ASP A 76 2.94 28.42 22.33
CA ASP A 76 3.57 28.10 23.61
C ASP A 76 2.56 28.09 24.77
N GLU A 77 1.61 29.01 24.78
CA GLU A 77 0.53 29.02 25.79
C GLU A 77 -0.39 27.79 25.67
N ILE A 78 -0.66 27.32 24.45
CA ILE A 78 -1.48 26.12 24.19
C ILE A 78 -0.87 24.84 24.80
N ARG A 79 0.41 24.85 25.19
CA ARG A 79 1.04 23.73 25.92
C ARG A 79 0.43 23.51 27.32
N ASP A 80 -0.18 24.54 27.90
CA ASP A 80 -1.07 24.38 29.05
C ASP A 80 -2.43 23.85 28.55
N PRO A 81 -2.82 22.61 28.91
CA PRO A 81 -4.08 22.02 28.46
C PRO A 81 -5.29 22.90 28.79
N GLY A 82 -5.21 23.71 29.85
CA GLY A 82 -6.27 24.65 30.22
C GLY A 82 -6.63 25.64 29.12
N GLN A 83 -5.66 26.03 28.29
CA GLN A 83 -5.82 27.01 27.22
C GLN A 83 -6.61 26.48 26.01
N LEU A 84 -6.77 25.15 25.89
CA LEU A 84 -7.54 24.53 24.82
C LEU A 84 -9.00 25.02 24.77
N ARG A 85 -9.56 25.43 25.93
CA ARG A 85 -10.91 26.00 26.03
C ARG A 85 -11.08 27.29 25.26
N PHE A 86 -10.05 28.13 25.23
CA PHE A 86 -10.08 29.44 24.58
C PHE A 86 -9.92 29.34 23.07
N ILE A 87 -9.15 28.35 22.59
CA ILE A 87 -8.94 28.14 21.16
C ILE A 87 -10.00 27.24 20.50
N ALA A 88 -10.88 26.59 21.26
CA ALA A 88 -12.00 25.79 20.76
C ALA A 88 -13.12 26.68 20.20
N GLN A 89 -12.80 27.44 19.14
CA GLN A 89 -13.68 28.39 18.47
C GLN A 89 -13.57 28.29 16.92
N PRO A 90 -14.68 28.08 16.18
CA PRO A 90 -14.65 28.00 14.72
C PRO A 90 -14.14 29.28 14.03
N ASP A 91 -14.40 30.45 14.60
CA ASP A 91 -13.88 31.73 14.06
C ASP A 91 -12.35 31.78 14.07
N LEU A 92 -11.69 31.13 15.04
CA LEU A 92 -10.24 31.06 15.09
C LEU A 92 -9.69 30.20 13.95
N VAL A 93 -10.35 29.07 13.65
CA VAL A 93 -10.02 28.21 12.49
C VAL A 93 -10.13 29.00 11.19
N SER A 94 -11.24 29.70 10.97
CA SER A 94 -11.45 30.55 9.79
C SER A 94 -10.42 31.68 9.68
N GLY A 95 -10.13 32.38 10.79
CA GLY A 95 -9.09 33.40 10.83
C GLY A 95 -7.70 32.87 10.48
N CYS A 96 -7.36 31.65 10.94
CA CYS A 96 -6.10 31.00 10.56
C CYS A 96 -6.04 30.68 9.07
N VAL A 97 -7.14 30.26 8.43
CA VAL A 97 -7.18 30.07 6.97
C VAL A 97 -6.86 31.39 6.25
N SER A 98 -7.41 32.51 6.71
CA SER A 98 -7.11 33.84 6.17
C SER A 98 -5.63 34.21 6.32
N LEU A 99 -5.02 33.89 7.47
CA LEU A 99 -3.59 34.12 7.70
C LEU A 99 -2.71 33.26 6.77
N ILE A 100 -3.02 31.98 6.62
CA ILE A 100 -2.31 31.07 5.69
C ILE A 100 -2.44 31.60 4.26
N ALA A 101 -3.63 32.07 3.86
CA ALA A 101 -3.88 32.61 2.52
C ALA A 101 -3.05 33.85 2.20
N ALA A 102 -2.69 34.65 3.22
CA ALA A 102 -1.92 35.88 3.07
C ALA A 102 -0.42 35.63 2.82
N VAL A 103 0.11 34.47 3.21
CA VAL A 103 1.52 34.12 2.97
C VAL A 103 1.72 33.77 1.49
N LYS A 104 2.69 34.42 0.84
CA LYS A 104 3.04 34.24 -0.57
C LYS A 104 4.54 33.98 -0.75
N PRO A 105 4.96 33.23 -1.79
CA PRO A 105 4.13 32.53 -2.78
C PRO A 105 3.50 31.22 -2.28
N SER A 106 4.04 30.63 -1.21
CA SER A 106 3.62 29.35 -0.62
C SER A 106 3.53 29.51 0.89
N ALA A 107 2.48 28.98 1.51
CA ALA A 107 2.25 29.16 2.94
C ALA A 107 3.18 28.27 3.77
N LEU A 108 3.32 27.01 3.38
CA LEU A 108 4.20 26.06 4.07
C LEU A 108 5.69 26.28 3.77
N GLN A 109 6.04 27.12 2.79
CA GLN A 109 7.43 27.53 2.58
C GLN A 109 7.99 28.34 3.76
N TYR A 110 7.13 29.02 4.52
CA TYR A 110 7.55 29.91 5.61
C TYR A 110 6.99 29.46 6.97
N GLU A 111 7.79 29.72 8.00
CA GLU A 111 7.46 29.42 9.39
C GLU A 111 6.12 30.00 9.83
N TYR A 112 5.81 31.23 9.43
CA TYR A 112 4.52 31.87 9.73
C TYR A 112 3.32 31.06 9.24
N GLY A 113 3.33 30.60 7.99
CA GLY A 113 2.22 29.83 7.44
C GLY A 113 2.09 28.45 8.10
N HIS A 114 3.22 27.80 8.43
CA HIS A 114 3.21 26.55 9.19
C HIS A 114 2.63 26.71 10.60
N VAL A 115 3.05 27.75 11.32
CA VAL A 115 2.53 28.05 12.67
C VAL A 115 1.02 28.30 12.63
N CYS A 116 0.54 29.10 11.68
CA CYS A 116 -0.90 29.31 11.46
C CYS A 116 -1.64 28.00 11.18
N PHE A 117 -1.08 27.13 10.32
CA PHE A 117 -1.65 25.82 10.03
C PHE A 117 -1.72 24.93 11.29
N ARG A 118 -0.71 25.01 12.16
CA ARG A 118 -0.69 24.26 13.41
C ARG A 118 -1.74 24.74 14.41
N ILE A 119 -1.87 26.06 14.61
CA ILE A 119 -2.91 26.65 15.46
C ILE A 119 -4.29 26.26 14.92
N LEU A 120 -4.49 26.32 13.60
CA LEU A 120 -5.72 25.87 12.94
C LEU A 120 -6.08 24.44 13.31
N VAL A 121 -5.13 23.50 13.19
CA VAL A 121 -5.37 22.08 13.47
C VAL A 121 -5.70 21.84 14.95
N ILE A 122 -4.96 22.47 15.87
CA ILE A 122 -5.24 22.35 17.30
C ILE A 122 -6.63 22.91 17.61
N SER A 123 -6.94 24.10 17.11
CA SER A 123 -8.23 24.77 17.30
C SER A 123 -9.38 23.90 16.77
N LEU A 124 -9.23 23.33 15.57
CA LEU A 124 -10.23 22.44 14.97
C LEU A 124 -10.47 21.18 15.82
N ASN A 125 -9.41 20.50 16.25
CA ASN A 125 -9.55 19.31 17.09
C ASN A 125 -10.17 19.64 18.46
N ALA A 126 -9.80 20.78 19.06
CA ALA A 126 -10.43 21.26 20.29
C ALA A 126 -11.93 21.55 20.09
N CYS A 127 -12.32 22.07 18.92
CA CYS A 127 -13.73 22.26 18.58
C CYS A 127 -14.49 20.94 18.41
N ILE A 128 -13.90 19.95 17.73
CA ILE A 128 -14.45 18.59 17.61
C ILE A 128 -14.70 18.02 19.01
N MET A 129 -13.70 18.07 19.90
CA MET A 129 -13.84 17.58 21.26
C MET A 129 -14.89 18.35 22.08
N LYS A 130 -14.94 19.67 21.94
CA LYS A 130 -15.94 20.51 22.64
C LYS A 130 -17.36 20.17 22.20
N HIS A 131 -17.57 19.99 20.89
CA HIS A 131 -18.87 19.60 20.35
C HIS A 131 -19.33 18.24 20.88
N ASN A 132 -18.39 17.30 21.02
CA ASN A 132 -18.65 15.96 21.51
C ASN A 132 -18.59 15.84 23.05
N SER A 133 -18.50 16.96 23.78
CA SER A 133 -18.41 17.00 25.25
C SER A 133 -17.21 16.23 25.85
N CYS A 134 -16.15 16.02 25.06
CA CYS A 134 -14.93 15.29 25.48
C CYS A 134 -13.75 16.23 25.81
N LEU A 135 -13.89 17.54 25.58
CA LEU A 135 -12.76 18.47 25.75
C LEU A 135 -12.27 18.53 27.20
N GLU A 136 -13.19 18.62 28.17
CA GLU A 136 -12.84 18.71 29.59
C GLU A 136 -12.14 17.45 30.09
N GLU A 137 -12.68 16.27 29.75
CA GLU A 137 -12.06 14.98 30.04
C GLU A 137 -10.66 14.86 29.42
N THR A 138 -10.50 15.31 28.16
CA THR A 138 -9.19 15.30 27.50
C THR A 138 -8.19 16.22 28.20
N ILE A 139 -8.63 17.41 28.64
CA ILE A 139 -7.78 18.34 29.40
C ILE A 139 -7.35 17.71 30.73
N GLU A 140 -8.25 17.03 31.44
CA GLU A 140 -7.93 16.29 32.67
C GLU A 140 -6.90 15.18 32.41
N HIS A 141 -7.09 14.39 31.35
CA HIS A 141 -6.13 13.35 30.94
C HIS A 141 -4.76 13.94 30.57
N MET A 142 -4.71 15.04 29.81
CA MET A 142 -3.46 15.73 29.49
C MET A 142 -2.77 16.28 30.74
N ASN A 143 -3.52 16.78 31.72
CA ASN A 143 -2.94 17.25 32.97
C ASN A 143 -2.32 16.11 33.80
N GLY A 144 -2.91 14.91 33.73
CA GLY A 144 -2.37 13.70 34.35
C GLY A 144 -1.19 13.06 33.59
N ALA A 145 -1.05 13.33 32.29
CA ALA A 145 0.01 12.77 31.45
C ALA A 145 1.36 13.52 31.61
N PRO A 146 2.50 12.84 31.36
CA PRO A 146 3.79 13.51 31.19
C PRO A 146 3.70 14.62 30.14
N VAL A 147 4.44 15.73 30.33
CA VAL A 147 4.42 16.89 29.40
C VAL A 147 4.67 16.44 27.95
N ALA A 148 5.55 15.47 27.76
CA ALA A 148 5.88 14.94 26.44
C ALA A 148 4.77 14.14 25.75
N GLU A 149 3.78 13.66 26.51
CA GLU A 149 2.69 12.83 26.01
C GLU A 149 1.37 13.60 25.90
N ARG A 150 1.33 14.87 26.34
CA ARG A 150 0.12 15.69 26.34
C ARG A 150 -0.48 15.84 24.95
N PHE A 151 0.33 16.21 23.96
CA PHE A 151 -0.15 16.34 22.59
C PHE A 151 -0.54 14.99 21.99
N ALA A 152 0.20 13.92 22.27
CA ALA A 152 -0.19 12.58 21.84
C ALA A 152 -1.56 12.17 22.41
N THR A 153 -1.83 12.50 23.67
CA THR A 153 -3.13 12.31 24.34
C THR A 153 -4.23 13.12 23.65
N PHE A 154 -3.96 14.41 23.37
CA PHE A 154 -4.88 15.29 22.66
C PHE A 154 -5.23 14.79 21.26
N TRP A 155 -4.22 14.41 20.47
CA TRP A 155 -4.42 13.84 19.14
C TRP A 155 -5.21 12.54 19.23
N GLY A 156 -4.81 11.61 20.09
CA GLY A 156 -5.48 10.33 20.27
C GLY A 156 -6.97 10.48 20.61
N ALA A 157 -7.32 11.40 21.51
CA ALA A 157 -8.71 11.69 21.86
C ALA A 157 -9.51 12.20 20.65
N SER A 158 -8.96 13.16 19.89
CA SER A 158 -9.62 13.69 18.69
C SER A 158 -9.81 12.64 17.60
N SER A 159 -8.80 11.80 17.33
CA SER A 159 -8.86 10.75 16.32
C SER A 159 -9.86 9.65 16.71
N TRP A 160 -9.95 9.33 18.01
CA TRP A 160 -10.92 8.37 18.50
C TRP A 160 -12.35 8.85 18.30
N ILE A 161 -12.62 10.15 18.52
CA ILE A 161 -13.93 10.74 18.21
C ILE A 161 -14.23 10.63 16.72
N VAL A 162 -13.28 10.98 15.85
CA VAL A 162 -13.45 10.86 14.40
C VAL A 162 -13.81 9.43 13.99
N TYR A 163 -13.07 8.45 14.49
CA TYR A 163 -13.33 7.03 14.23
C TYR A 163 -14.69 6.55 14.76
N GLN A 164 -15.08 6.94 15.97
CA GLN A 164 -16.39 6.57 16.52
C GLN A 164 -17.54 7.15 15.69
N LYS A 165 -17.43 8.44 15.35
CA LYS A 165 -18.46 9.15 14.60
C LYS A 165 -18.59 8.63 13.18
N SER A 166 -17.47 8.33 12.52
CA SER A 166 -17.51 7.73 11.18
C SER A 166 -18.24 6.39 11.16
N ARG A 167 -18.05 5.52 12.17
CA ARG A 167 -18.79 4.25 12.28
C ARG A 167 -20.26 4.43 12.61
N GLY A 168 -20.62 5.49 13.32
CA GLY A 168 -22.02 5.87 13.56
C GLY A 168 -22.71 6.52 12.35
N ASN A 169 -21.98 6.75 11.24
CA ASN A 169 -22.41 7.64 10.15
C ASN A 169 -22.78 9.05 10.66
N GLU A 170 -22.18 9.48 11.75
CA GLU A 170 -22.34 10.79 12.34
C GLU A 170 -21.16 11.68 11.92
N GLN A 171 -21.42 12.98 11.80
CA GLN A 171 -20.34 13.94 11.55
C GLN A 171 -19.64 14.28 12.88
N PRO A 172 -18.30 14.42 12.91
CA PRO A 172 -17.59 14.80 14.13
C PRO A 172 -17.91 16.23 14.58
N ILE A 173 -18.34 17.08 13.64
CA ILE A 173 -18.83 18.45 13.85
C ILE A 173 -20.00 18.73 12.91
N PRO A 174 -20.87 19.72 13.20
CA PRO A 174 -21.97 20.11 12.31
C PRO A 174 -21.49 20.63 10.95
N THR A 175 -22.26 20.39 9.87
CA THR A 175 -21.97 20.92 8.51
C THR A 175 -21.74 22.44 8.49
N ASP A 176 -22.49 23.21 9.30
CA ASP A 176 -22.38 24.68 9.34
C ASP A 176 -21.23 25.19 10.23
N PHE A 177 -20.39 24.29 10.74
CA PHE A 177 -19.32 24.64 11.68
C PHE A 177 -18.25 25.54 11.05
N LEU A 178 -17.90 25.28 9.78
CA LEU A 178 -17.07 26.16 8.97
C LEU A 178 -17.81 26.47 7.67
N SER A 179 -17.72 27.72 7.23
CA SER A 179 -18.32 28.08 5.95
C SER A 179 -17.59 27.39 4.80
N GLU A 180 -18.34 26.95 3.80
CA GLU A 180 -17.81 26.34 2.59
C GLU A 180 -16.65 27.15 1.95
N PRO A 181 -16.73 28.49 1.80
CA PRO A 181 -15.62 29.26 1.22
C PRO A 181 -14.31 29.12 2.00
N VAL A 182 -14.38 28.93 3.32
CA VAL A 182 -13.21 28.70 4.17
C VAL A 182 -12.62 27.32 3.91
N LEU A 183 -13.47 26.29 3.77
CA LEU A 183 -13.04 24.92 3.47
C LEU A 183 -12.45 24.81 2.06
N ASP A 184 -13.08 25.44 1.06
CA ASP A 184 -12.55 25.53 -0.30
C ASP A 184 -11.19 26.23 -0.34
N GLN A 185 -11.07 27.36 0.36
CA GLN A 185 -9.82 28.12 0.43
C GLN A 185 -8.72 27.30 1.13
N LEU A 186 -9.04 26.62 2.23
CA LEU A 186 -8.08 25.76 2.93
C LEU A 186 -7.62 24.60 2.05
N LEU A 187 -8.56 23.89 1.42
CA LEU A 187 -8.24 22.78 0.54
C LEU A 187 -7.36 23.21 -0.63
N LYS A 188 -7.68 24.35 -1.23
CA LYS A 188 -6.89 24.96 -2.31
C LYS A 188 -5.48 25.32 -1.83
N LEU A 189 -5.33 25.90 -0.64
CA LEU A 189 -4.01 26.24 -0.08
C LEU A 189 -3.15 25.01 0.16
N LEU A 190 -3.74 23.97 0.76
CA LEU A 190 -3.03 22.70 1.00
C LEU A 190 -2.60 22.08 -0.33
N TYR A 191 -3.51 22.00 -1.31
CA TYR A 191 -3.20 21.40 -2.61
C TYR A 191 -2.14 22.19 -3.39
N LEU A 192 -2.14 23.52 -3.33
CA LEU A 192 -1.08 24.33 -3.93
C LEU A 192 0.30 24.04 -3.31
N ASP A 193 0.32 23.71 -2.02
CA ASP A 193 1.52 23.35 -1.27
C ASP A 193 1.69 21.83 -1.12
N GLU A 194 1.07 20.97 -1.95
CA GLU A 194 0.97 19.52 -1.68
C GLU A 194 2.33 18.82 -1.43
N LYS A 195 3.38 19.25 -2.13
CA LYS A 195 4.75 18.73 -1.94
C LYS A 195 5.34 19.15 -0.60
N LEU A 196 5.25 20.44 -0.28
CA LEU A 196 5.70 20.97 1.00
C LEU A 196 4.86 20.44 2.15
N PHE A 197 3.57 20.18 1.94
CA PHE A 197 2.69 19.55 2.91
C PHE A 197 3.19 18.16 3.31
N LEU A 198 3.55 17.31 2.34
CA LEU A 198 4.17 16.01 2.62
C LEU A 198 5.47 16.19 3.42
N MET A 199 6.37 17.05 2.92
CA MET A 199 7.70 17.20 3.50
C MET A 199 7.66 17.80 4.92
N VAL A 200 6.85 18.82 5.15
CA VAL A 200 6.67 19.43 6.47
C VAL A 200 6.00 18.45 7.43
N SER A 201 4.97 17.72 6.98
CA SER A 201 4.30 16.71 7.82
C SER A 201 5.26 15.59 8.23
N LYS A 202 6.09 15.12 7.30
CA LYS A 202 7.16 14.15 7.54
C LYS A 202 8.17 14.65 8.60
N HIS A 203 8.72 15.86 8.42
CA HIS A 203 9.82 16.36 9.26
C HIS A 203 9.37 16.86 10.64
N THR A 204 8.12 17.30 10.77
CA THR A 204 7.58 17.77 12.05
C THR A 204 6.98 16.65 12.91
N GLY A 205 7.04 15.40 12.43
CA GLY A 205 6.52 14.26 13.18
C GLY A 205 4.99 14.27 13.30
N SER A 206 4.32 14.79 12.26
CA SER A 206 2.88 14.82 12.02
C SER A 206 1.97 15.39 13.13
N LEU A 207 1.06 16.27 12.70
CA LEU A 207 -0.07 16.78 13.49
C LEU A 207 -1.19 15.73 13.48
N GLY A 208 -2.05 15.63 14.49
CA GLY A 208 -3.25 14.77 14.41
C GLY A 208 -4.28 15.32 13.41
N LEU A 209 -4.11 15.03 12.12
CA LEU A 209 -4.93 15.59 11.04
C LEU A 209 -6.22 14.80 10.74
N SER A 210 -6.49 13.66 11.37
CA SER A 210 -7.71 12.89 11.11
C SER A 210 -9.00 13.73 11.27
N GLY A 211 -9.04 14.64 12.24
CA GLY A 211 -10.10 15.64 12.37
C GLY A 211 -10.24 16.54 11.14
N LEU A 212 -9.13 17.15 10.70
CA LEU A 212 -9.12 17.98 9.49
C LEU A 212 -9.54 17.19 8.24
N MET A 213 -9.00 15.98 8.07
CA MET A 213 -9.32 15.11 6.93
C MET A 213 -10.80 14.71 6.93
N SER A 214 -11.37 14.42 8.10
CA SER A 214 -12.80 14.11 8.21
C SER A 214 -13.68 15.31 7.85
N VAL A 215 -13.31 16.52 8.27
CA VAL A 215 -14.07 17.74 7.96
C VAL A 215 -14.02 18.06 6.47
N LEU A 216 -12.84 17.98 5.86
CA LEU A 216 -12.69 18.17 4.41
C LEU A 216 -13.40 17.07 3.61
N PHE A 217 -13.45 15.83 4.12
CA PHE A 217 -14.21 14.75 3.50
C PHE A 217 -15.72 14.99 3.57
N THR A 218 -16.24 15.42 4.72
CA THR A 218 -17.66 15.81 4.84
C THR A 218 -18.00 16.94 3.88
N HIS A 219 -17.14 17.95 3.76
CA HIS A 219 -17.28 19.03 2.78
C HIS A 219 -17.40 18.51 1.34
N LEU A 220 -16.52 17.58 0.95
CA LEU A 220 -16.55 16.93 -0.36
C LEU A 220 -17.89 16.22 -0.63
N VAL A 221 -18.42 15.50 0.36
CA VAL A 221 -19.71 14.79 0.22
C VAL A 221 -20.86 15.80 0.11
N ASP A 222 -20.84 16.86 0.93
CA ASP A 222 -21.89 17.88 0.95
C ASP A 222 -21.88 18.75 -0.32
N THR A 223 -20.71 18.98 -0.94
CA THR A 223 -20.57 19.72 -2.21
C THR A 223 -21.07 18.95 -3.43
N GLU A 224 -21.22 17.62 -3.36
CA GLU A 224 -21.45 16.78 -4.54
C GLU A 224 -22.69 17.20 -5.34
N LYS A 225 -23.76 17.59 -4.66
CA LYS A 225 -25.03 17.98 -5.30
C LYS A 225 -24.96 19.30 -6.06
N ARG A 226 -23.95 20.13 -5.81
CA ARG A 226 -23.81 21.47 -6.42
C ARG A 226 -23.25 21.43 -7.83
N TYR A 227 -22.45 20.42 -8.12
CA TYR A 227 -21.77 20.34 -9.40
C TYR A 227 -22.68 19.70 -10.45
N ILE A 228 -23.00 20.49 -11.48
CA ILE A 228 -23.78 20.03 -12.64
C ILE A 228 -23.04 18.90 -13.35
N PHE A 229 -21.70 19.01 -13.43
CA PHE A 229 -20.83 18.02 -14.07
C PHE A 229 -19.91 17.37 -13.04
N ARG A 230 -19.91 16.03 -13.02
CA ARG A 230 -19.06 15.23 -12.12
C ARG A 230 -17.57 15.55 -12.26
N ASP A 231 -17.12 15.90 -13.46
CA ASP A 231 -15.70 16.17 -13.71
C ASP A 231 -15.23 17.50 -13.10
N ASP A 232 -16.12 18.49 -12.97
CA ASP A 232 -15.79 19.76 -12.29
C ASP A 232 -15.65 19.53 -10.79
N HIS A 233 -16.57 18.77 -10.17
CA HIS A 233 -16.47 18.37 -8.76
C HIS A 233 -15.18 17.60 -8.51
N PHE A 234 -14.86 16.68 -9.42
CA PHE A 234 -13.67 15.88 -9.32
C PHE A 234 -12.40 16.73 -9.38
N ARG A 235 -12.33 17.69 -10.31
CA ARG A 235 -11.17 18.55 -10.51
C ARG A 235 -10.95 19.54 -9.37
N GLU A 236 -12.03 20.10 -8.82
CA GLU A 236 -11.96 21.23 -7.89
C GLU A 236 -11.94 20.83 -6.42
N ILE A 237 -12.58 19.71 -6.06
CA ILE A 237 -12.71 19.29 -4.66
C ILE A 237 -12.09 17.90 -4.45
N ILE A 238 -12.54 16.88 -5.19
CA ILE A 238 -12.15 15.49 -4.93
C ILE A 238 -10.64 15.29 -5.14
N ARG A 239 -10.09 15.71 -6.28
CA ARG A 239 -8.67 15.53 -6.60
C ARG A 239 -7.76 16.25 -5.60
N PRO A 240 -7.96 17.55 -5.29
CA PRO A 240 -7.20 18.23 -4.25
C PRO A 240 -7.24 17.51 -2.90
N PHE A 241 -8.43 17.08 -2.47
CA PHE A 241 -8.60 16.43 -1.18
C PHE A 241 -7.85 15.10 -1.13
N ILE A 242 -8.06 14.26 -2.14
CA ILE A 242 -7.46 12.93 -2.23
C ILE A 242 -5.92 13.00 -2.27
N ARG A 243 -5.38 14.01 -2.97
CA ARG A 243 -3.93 14.26 -3.07
C ARG A 243 -3.29 14.62 -1.73
N ILE A 244 -4.01 15.37 -0.90
CA ILE A 244 -3.56 15.75 0.44
C ILE A 244 -3.76 14.62 1.43
N PHE A 245 -4.93 13.98 1.39
CA PHE A 245 -5.29 12.86 2.24
C PHE A 245 -4.26 11.71 2.16
N TRP A 246 -3.90 11.27 0.95
CA TRP A 246 -2.97 10.16 0.81
C TRP A 246 -1.52 10.51 1.08
N ARG A 247 -1.09 11.75 0.84
CA ARG A 247 0.22 12.22 1.32
C ARG A 247 0.29 12.14 2.83
N TYR A 248 -0.78 12.56 3.51
CA TYR A 248 -0.88 12.44 4.95
C TYR A 248 -0.94 10.98 5.44
N LEU A 249 -1.66 10.10 4.73
CA LEU A 249 -1.72 8.66 5.06
C LEU A 249 -0.33 8.02 5.14
N ILE A 250 0.59 8.41 4.26
CA ILE A 250 1.97 7.89 4.24
C ILE A 250 2.76 8.34 5.48
N VAL A 251 2.59 9.60 5.89
CA VAL A 251 3.35 10.22 6.99
C VAL A 251 2.54 10.31 8.28
N THR A 252 1.50 9.49 8.41
CA THR A 252 0.66 9.44 9.61
C THR A 252 1.53 9.07 10.82
N PRO A 253 1.42 9.80 11.95
CA PRO A 253 2.27 9.56 13.11
C PRO A 253 2.00 8.16 13.67
N GLU A 254 2.94 7.62 14.46
CA GLU A 254 2.83 6.29 15.09
C GLU A 254 1.79 6.24 16.24
N ALA A 255 0.70 7.01 16.14
CA ALA A 255 -0.41 7.00 17.08
C ALA A 255 -1.52 6.06 16.61
N GLU A 256 -1.93 5.12 17.47
CA GLU A 256 -2.87 4.07 17.08
C GLU A 256 -4.24 4.59 16.67
N ALA A 257 -4.80 5.49 17.49
CA ALA A 257 -6.10 6.09 17.20
C ALA A 257 -6.09 6.89 15.88
N GLU A 258 -4.98 7.55 15.56
CA GLU A 258 -4.83 8.30 14.31
C GLU A 258 -4.76 7.36 13.11
N GLU A 259 -3.96 6.29 13.19
CA GLU A 259 -3.87 5.28 12.13
C GLU A 259 -5.23 4.61 11.88
N ILE A 260 -5.96 4.25 12.93
CA ILE A 260 -7.30 3.66 12.83
C ILE A 260 -8.29 4.64 12.15
N ALA A 261 -8.32 5.89 12.60
CA ALA A 261 -9.22 6.91 12.04
C ALA A 261 -8.90 7.19 10.56
N MET A 262 -7.62 7.31 10.22
CA MET A 262 -7.17 7.55 8.85
C MET A 262 -7.47 6.36 7.94
N PHE A 263 -7.33 5.13 8.43
CA PHE A 263 -7.65 3.94 7.66
C PHE A 263 -9.17 3.79 7.43
N ASP A 264 -10.00 4.10 8.43
CA ASP A 264 -11.45 4.14 8.28
C ASP A 264 -11.89 5.19 7.25
N LEU A 265 -11.32 6.40 7.31
CA LEU A 265 -11.53 7.43 6.29
C LEU A 265 -11.08 6.93 4.91
N HIS A 266 -9.95 6.24 4.80
CA HIS A 266 -9.46 5.72 3.52
C HIS A 266 -10.47 4.79 2.84
N ALA A 267 -11.15 3.92 3.60
CA ALA A 267 -12.17 3.02 3.05
C ALA A 267 -13.31 3.80 2.37
N ARG A 268 -13.70 4.94 2.95
CA ARG A 268 -14.75 5.83 2.41
C ARG A 268 -14.25 6.66 1.23
N VAL A 269 -13.05 7.23 1.35
CA VAL A 269 -12.42 8.05 0.31
C VAL A 269 -12.13 7.25 -0.96
N SER A 270 -11.80 5.97 -0.82
CA SER A 270 -11.48 5.08 -1.95
C SER A 270 -12.61 4.96 -2.98
N LEU A 271 -13.85 5.21 -2.57
CA LEU A 271 -15.02 5.23 -3.46
C LEU A 271 -14.99 6.39 -4.46
N TYR A 272 -14.34 7.50 -4.10
CA TYR A 272 -14.24 8.71 -4.92
C TYR A 272 -12.94 8.76 -5.74
N ALA A 273 -12.01 7.86 -5.47
CA ALA A 273 -10.67 7.99 -5.97
C ALA A 273 -10.49 7.63 -7.44
N ARG A 274 -10.00 8.61 -8.21
CA ARG A 274 -9.31 8.37 -9.48
C ARG A 274 -7.87 8.85 -9.33
N LEU A 275 -6.96 7.89 -9.32
CA LEU A 275 -5.54 8.10 -8.97
C LEU A 275 -4.64 8.41 -10.15
N HIS A 276 -5.12 8.15 -11.36
CA HIS A 276 -4.37 8.44 -12.56
C HIS A 276 -4.32 9.97 -12.76
N ASP A 277 -3.12 10.51 -12.81
CA ASP A 277 -2.88 11.89 -13.19
C ASP A 277 -2.67 11.99 -14.70
N GLU A 278 -3.17 13.06 -15.27
CA GLU A 278 -2.81 13.48 -16.62
C GLU A 278 -1.53 14.34 -16.60
N ARG A 279 -1.13 14.83 -15.42
CA ARG A 279 0.07 15.66 -15.24
C ARG A 279 1.34 14.81 -15.23
N SER A 280 2.38 15.36 -15.85
CA SER A 280 3.74 14.84 -15.69
C SER A 280 4.13 14.88 -14.21
N VAL A 281 4.49 13.72 -13.67
CA VAL A 281 4.94 13.61 -12.29
C VAL A 281 6.36 14.18 -12.19
N ASP A 282 6.57 15.00 -11.17
CA ASP A 282 7.86 15.61 -10.87
C ASP A 282 8.78 14.61 -10.14
N VAL A 283 10.04 14.53 -10.57
CA VAL A 283 10.99 13.54 -10.03
C VAL A 283 11.29 13.77 -8.54
N GLU A 284 11.38 15.03 -8.12
CA GLU A 284 11.61 15.38 -6.71
C GLU A 284 10.41 14.96 -5.84
N ASP A 285 9.18 15.26 -6.27
CA ASP A 285 7.97 14.81 -5.55
C ASP A 285 7.86 13.29 -5.50
N SER A 286 8.15 12.60 -6.61
CA SER A 286 8.19 11.14 -6.67
C SER A 286 9.20 10.56 -5.68
N THR A 287 10.42 11.09 -5.67
CA THR A 287 11.49 10.68 -4.75
C THR A 287 11.06 10.88 -3.30
N ASN A 288 10.45 12.02 -2.98
CA ASN A 288 9.96 12.33 -1.64
C ASN A 288 8.83 11.39 -1.19
N LEU A 289 7.90 11.03 -2.08
CA LEU A 289 6.81 10.08 -1.82
C LEU A 289 7.34 8.67 -1.56
N VAL A 290 8.23 8.20 -2.43
CA VAL A 290 8.85 6.87 -2.34
C VAL A 290 9.70 6.77 -1.07
N GLN A 291 10.48 7.81 -0.75
CA GLN A 291 11.23 7.86 0.51
C GLN A 291 10.32 7.89 1.73
N ALA A 292 9.24 8.69 1.71
CA ALA A 292 8.29 8.74 2.82
C ALA A 292 7.61 7.39 3.06
N LEU A 293 7.26 6.67 1.99
CA LEU A 293 6.76 5.30 2.09
C LEU A 293 7.82 4.36 2.68
N SER A 294 9.06 4.42 2.18
CA SER A 294 10.16 3.61 2.72
C SER A 294 10.33 3.83 4.23
N ASP A 295 10.41 5.09 4.66
CA ASP A 295 10.55 5.43 6.08
C ASP A 295 9.37 4.90 6.92
N ARG A 296 8.14 4.95 6.39
CA ARG A 296 6.96 4.40 7.06
C ARG A 296 7.03 2.88 7.17
N LEU A 297 7.52 2.17 6.16
CA LEU A 297 7.69 0.72 6.20
C LEU A 297 8.84 0.28 7.11
N GLU A 298 9.82 1.15 7.36
CA GLU A 298 10.94 0.91 8.28
C GLU A 298 10.67 1.36 9.71
N SER A 299 9.52 1.98 9.96
CA SER A 299 9.12 2.43 11.28
C SER A 299 9.09 1.31 12.32
N SER A 300 9.33 1.66 13.59
CA SER A 300 9.41 0.68 14.68
C SER A 300 8.07 -0.02 14.93
N ARG A 301 6.97 0.67 14.60
CA ARG A 301 5.61 0.19 14.69
C ARG A 301 5.24 -0.56 13.42
N PRO A 302 4.88 -1.86 13.50
CA PRO A 302 4.48 -2.63 12.32
C PRO A 302 3.26 -2.01 11.63
N VAL A 303 3.36 -1.81 10.32
CA VAL A 303 2.25 -1.36 9.48
C VAL A 303 1.49 -2.58 8.96
N SER A 304 0.15 -2.53 9.00
CA SER A 304 -0.67 -3.62 8.48
C SER A 304 -0.53 -3.74 6.96
N ALA A 305 -0.59 -4.96 6.40
CA ALA A 305 -0.49 -5.12 4.96
C ALA A 305 -1.64 -4.45 4.17
N VAL A 306 -2.81 -4.30 4.80
CA VAL A 306 -3.94 -3.56 4.19
C VAL A 306 -3.59 -2.08 4.07
N THR A 307 -3.00 -1.49 5.11
CA THR A 307 -2.50 -0.11 5.10
C THR A 307 -1.39 0.07 4.04
N VAL A 308 -0.47 -0.89 3.93
CA VAL A 308 0.58 -0.86 2.89
C VAL A 308 -0.02 -0.88 1.49
N ALA A 309 -1.02 -1.74 1.24
CA ALA A 309 -1.71 -1.78 -0.04
C ALA A 309 -2.41 -0.44 -0.36
N ALA A 310 -3.02 0.21 0.64
CA ALA A 310 -3.61 1.54 0.50
C ALA A 310 -2.59 2.63 0.14
N MET A 311 -1.41 2.60 0.76
CA MET A 311 -0.32 3.53 0.47
C MET A 311 0.29 3.29 -0.92
N LEU A 312 0.58 2.03 -1.26
CA LEU A 312 1.12 1.66 -2.58
C LEU A 312 0.18 2.05 -3.72
N ARG A 313 -1.14 1.93 -3.51
CA ARG A 313 -2.15 2.38 -4.46
C ARG A 313 -1.95 3.84 -4.88
N PHE A 314 -1.51 4.70 -3.97
CA PHE A 314 -1.22 6.10 -4.26
C PHE A 314 0.21 6.33 -4.77
N VAL A 315 1.21 5.64 -4.20
CA VAL A 315 2.63 5.87 -4.52
C VAL A 315 3.03 5.27 -5.86
N ALA A 316 2.61 4.04 -6.18
CA ALA A 316 3.06 3.34 -7.38
C ALA A 316 2.79 4.11 -8.68
N PRO A 317 1.60 4.73 -8.90
CA PRO A 317 1.35 5.56 -10.08
C PRO A 317 2.17 6.86 -10.15
N GLN A 318 2.86 7.23 -9.08
CA GLN A 318 3.72 8.42 -9.01
C GLN A 318 5.20 8.09 -9.20
N VAL A 319 5.57 6.80 -9.30
CA VAL A 319 6.97 6.41 -9.53
C VAL A 319 7.39 6.80 -10.95
N VAL A 320 8.50 7.53 -11.05
CA VAL A 320 9.13 7.93 -12.32
C VAL A 320 10.64 7.70 -12.26
N PRO A 321 11.33 7.62 -13.42
CA PRO A 321 12.78 7.52 -13.47
C PRO A 321 13.47 8.60 -12.62
N GLY A 322 14.48 8.21 -11.84
CA GLY A 322 15.12 9.00 -10.77
C GLY A 322 14.86 8.47 -9.35
N CYS A 323 13.94 7.53 -9.17
CA CYS A 323 13.60 6.92 -7.87
C CYS A 323 14.16 5.50 -7.68
N GLU A 324 14.98 5.02 -8.60
CA GLU A 324 15.37 3.62 -8.73
C GLU A 324 16.03 3.05 -7.47
N ASP A 325 16.91 3.84 -6.84
CA ASP A 325 17.68 3.42 -5.66
C ASP A 325 16.80 3.15 -4.42
N LEU A 326 15.55 3.63 -4.41
CA LEU A 326 14.62 3.49 -3.28
C LEU A 326 13.70 2.27 -3.40
N ILE A 327 13.51 1.76 -4.61
CA ILE A 327 12.57 0.66 -4.88
C ILE A 327 12.95 -0.66 -4.21
N PRO A 328 14.22 -1.10 -4.21
CA PRO A 328 14.59 -2.38 -3.60
C PRO A 328 14.14 -2.50 -2.15
N THR A 329 14.31 -1.44 -1.36
CA THR A 329 13.90 -1.41 0.06
C THR A 329 12.38 -1.56 0.21
N ILE A 330 11.59 -0.84 -0.59
CA ILE A 330 10.13 -0.95 -0.56
C ILE A 330 9.68 -2.37 -0.92
N VAL A 331 10.24 -2.94 -2.00
CA VAL A 331 9.91 -4.30 -2.44
C VAL A 331 10.21 -5.31 -1.34
N LYS A 332 11.40 -5.26 -0.75
CA LYS A 332 11.80 -6.13 0.36
C LYS A 332 10.81 -6.04 1.53
N ARG A 333 10.53 -4.83 2.01
CA ARG A 333 9.65 -4.61 3.17
C ARG A 333 8.22 -5.04 2.91
N CYS A 334 7.69 -4.76 1.72
CA CYS A 334 6.35 -5.21 1.36
C CYS A 334 6.26 -6.73 1.38
N ILE A 335 7.24 -7.45 0.83
CA ILE A 335 7.26 -8.93 0.86
C ILE A 335 7.30 -9.45 2.30
N GLU A 336 8.15 -8.89 3.16
CA GLU A 336 8.21 -9.25 4.59
C GLU A 336 6.85 -9.07 5.30
N ILE A 337 6.19 -7.92 5.06
CA ILE A 337 4.87 -7.61 5.64
C ILE A 337 3.78 -8.56 5.14
N LEU A 338 3.81 -8.96 3.86
CA LEU A 338 2.86 -9.92 3.29
C LEU A 338 3.01 -11.32 3.89
N TRP A 339 4.24 -11.80 4.07
CA TRP A 339 4.51 -13.08 4.74
C TRP A 339 4.02 -13.09 6.19
N ASN A 340 4.27 -12.00 6.91
CA ASN A 340 3.77 -11.84 8.28
C ASN A 340 2.22 -11.85 8.31
N SER A 341 1.59 -11.26 7.29
CA SER A 341 0.13 -11.19 7.17
C SER A 341 -0.52 -12.53 6.81
N LEU A 342 0.16 -13.38 6.03
CA LEU A 342 -0.27 -14.77 5.82
C LEU A 342 -0.22 -15.58 7.12
N SER A 343 0.74 -15.28 7.99
CA SER A 343 0.97 -16.01 9.22
C SER A 343 0.05 -15.57 10.36
N SER A 344 -0.55 -14.38 10.28
CA SER A 344 -1.39 -13.79 11.33
C SER A 344 -2.85 -14.26 11.33
N GLY A 345 -3.25 -15.15 10.41
CA GLY A 345 -4.60 -15.71 10.36
C GLY A 345 -5.66 -14.75 9.82
N LEU A 346 -5.26 -13.79 8.97
CA LEU A 346 -6.20 -12.93 8.25
C LEU A 346 -7.20 -13.74 7.42
N ASP A 347 -8.37 -13.14 7.18
CA ASP A 347 -9.36 -13.71 6.28
C ASP A 347 -8.74 -13.99 4.90
N PRO A 348 -8.93 -15.19 4.33
CA PRO A 348 -8.23 -15.55 3.10
C PRO A 348 -8.58 -14.68 1.89
N ALA A 349 -9.78 -14.12 1.80
CA ALA A 349 -10.14 -13.20 0.70
C ALA A 349 -9.35 -11.89 0.80
N HIS A 350 -9.17 -11.38 2.02
CA HIS A 350 -8.34 -10.19 2.25
C HIS A 350 -6.88 -10.46 1.88
N VAL A 351 -6.33 -11.61 2.27
CA VAL A 351 -4.97 -12.02 1.87
C VAL A 351 -4.81 -11.99 0.35
N ARG A 352 -5.76 -12.60 -0.40
CA ARG A 352 -5.73 -12.59 -1.87
C ARG A 352 -5.73 -11.19 -2.43
N GLN A 353 -6.60 -10.32 -1.92
CA GLN A 353 -6.69 -8.94 -2.38
C GLN A 353 -5.41 -8.15 -2.13
N ILE A 354 -4.79 -8.31 -0.95
CA ILE A 354 -3.56 -7.59 -0.59
C ILE A 354 -2.40 -8.06 -1.49
N VAL A 355 -2.24 -9.37 -1.69
CA VAL A 355 -1.20 -9.92 -2.56
C VAL A 355 -1.41 -9.50 -4.01
N PHE A 356 -2.65 -9.55 -4.50
CA PHE A 356 -3.01 -9.02 -5.83
C PHE A 356 -2.60 -7.55 -5.98
N ASN A 357 -2.99 -6.70 -5.04
CA ASN A 357 -2.67 -5.28 -5.04
C ASN A 357 -1.14 -5.05 -5.08
N PHE A 358 -0.39 -5.76 -4.24
CA PHE A 358 1.06 -5.68 -4.22
C PHE A 358 1.69 -6.05 -5.58
N LEU A 359 1.27 -7.16 -6.20
CA LEU A 359 1.81 -7.60 -7.48
C LEU A 359 1.54 -6.60 -8.60
N ILE A 360 0.34 -6.02 -8.62
CA ILE A 360 -0.03 -4.96 -9.58
C ILE A 360 0.81 -3.71 -9.37
N TYR A 361 0.98 -3.25 -8.13
CA TYR A 361 1.77 -2.06 -7.84
C TYR A 361 3.27 -2.29 -8.07
N LEU A 362 3.77 -3.48 -7.79
CA LEU A 362 5.13 -3.88 -8.16
C LEU A 362 5.31 -3.79 -9.68
N ARG A 363 4.42 -4.42 -10.46
CA ARG A 363 4.43 -4.33 -11.92
C ARG A 363 4.47 -2.88 -12.39
N ASP A 364 3.58 -2.03 -11.88
CA ASP A 364 3.47 -0.63 -12.30
C ASP A 364 4.74 0.17 -12.02
N MET A 365 5.33 0.02 -10.83
CA MET A 365 6.58 0.68 -10.48
C MET A 365 7.75 0.21 -11.37
N LEU A 366 7.89 -1.10 -11.58
CA LEU A 366 8.97 -1.65 -12.40
C LEU A 366 8.85 -1.23 -13.87
N MET A 367 7.62 -1.19 -14.39
CA MET A 367 7.38 -0.74 -15.77
C MET A 367 7.64 0.75 -15.94
N ALA A 368 7.33 1.58 -14.93
CA ALA A 368 7.63 3.01 -14.96
C ALA A 368 9.14 3.30 -14.93
N LEU A 369 9.92 2.41 -14.29
CA LEU A 369 11.38 2.53 -14.15
C LEU A 369 12.17 1.70 -15.17
N LYS A 370 11.48 1.06 -16.12
CA LYS A 370 12.12 0.20 -17.10
C LYS A 370 13.27 0.96 -17.79
N PRO A 371 14.52 0.50 -17.67
CA PRO A 371 15.64 1.22 -18.25
C PRO A 371 15.53 1.16 -19.79
N PRO A 372 15.81 2.26 -20.51
CA PRO A 372 15.72 2.28 -21.97
C PRO A 372 16.73 1.32 -22.61
N GLN A 373 17.84 1.05 -21.93
CA GLN A 373 18.85 0.07 -22.28
C GLN A 373 19.32 -0.60 -21.00
N PHE A 374 19.48 -1.92 -21.03
CA PHE A 374 20.03 -2.65 -19.90
C PHE A 374 21.45 -2.16 -19.60
N SER A 375 21.68 -1.72 -18.37
CA SER A 375 22.93 -1.07 -17.94
C SER A 375 23.51 -1.66 -16.64
N HIS A 376 23.19 -2.92 -16.32
CA HIS A 376 23.63 -3.60 -15.09
C HIS A 376 23.47 -2.73 -13.83
N GLN A 377 22.34 -2.02 -13.71
CA GLN A 377 22.12 -1.11 -12.59
C GLN A 377 21.94 -1.93 -11.29
N PRO A 378 22.62 -1.59 -10.17
CA PRO A 378 22.59 -2.38 -8.94
C PRO A 378 21.17 -2.64 -8.40
N TRP A 379 20.31 -1.62 -8.41
CA TRP A 379 18.95 -1.72 -7.89
C TRP A 379 18.11 -2.81 -8.60
N VAL A 380 18.34 -3.06 -9.90
CA VAL A 380 17.65 -4.10 -10.66
C VAL A 380 17.92 -5.47 -10.04
N TRP A 381 19.18 -5.75 -9.76
CA TRP A 381 19.59 -7.02 -9.18
C TRP A 381 19.17 -7.15 -7.71
N GLU A 382 19.12 -6.04 -6.97
CA GLU A 382 18.57 -6.05 -5.62
C GLU A 382 17.07 -6.38 -5.62
N VAL A 383 16.27 -5.79 -6.51
CA VAL A 383 14.85 -6.15 -6.68
C VAL A 383 14.70 -7.62 -7.03
N VAL A 384 15.45 -8.13 -8.01
CA VAL A 384 15.43 -9.55 -8.40
C VAL A 384 15.79 -10.45 -7.23
N ASP A 385 16.85 -10.12 -6.50
CA ASP A 385 17.29 -10.86 -5.32
C ASP A 385 16.23 -10.86 -4.21
N TYR A 386 15.51 -9.75 -3.99
CA TYR A 386 14.42 -9.70 -3.01
C TYR A 386 13.19 -10.49 -3.46
N VAL A 387 12.86 -10.49 -4.75
CA VAL A 387 11.80 -11.34 -5.32
C VAL A 387 12.13 -12.83 -5.15
N ILE A 388 13.39 -13.21 -5.37
CA ILE A 388 13.90 -14.58 -5.20
C ILE A 388 13.93 -14.98 -3.72
N LYS A 389 14.63 -14.22 -2.88
CA LYS A 389 14.82 -14.54 -1.45
C LYS A 389 13.51 -14.48 -0.67
N GLY A 390 12.61 -13.59 -1.08
CA GLY A 390 11.28 -13.45 -0.54
C GLY A 390 10.25 -14.44 -1.11
N ASP A 391 10.64 -15.33 -2.02
CA ASP A 391 9.80 -16.36 -2.66
C ASP A 391 8.41 -15.85 -3.04
N VAL A 392 8.36 -14.77 -3.82
CA VAL A 392 7.11 -14.08 -4.19
C VAL A 392 6.14 -15.01 -4.91
N LEU A 393 6.64 -16.00 -5.65
CA LEU A 393 5.79 -17.01 -6.27
C LEU A 393 5.12 -17.90 -5.23
N ASP A 394 5.84 -18.43 -4.24
CA ASP A 394 5.24 -19.23 -3.17
C ASP A 394 4.24 -18.40 -2.35
N LEU A 395 4.58 -17.15 -2.04
CA LEU A 395 3.67 -16.19 -1.39
C LEU A 395 2.34 -16.10 -2.16
N ALA A 396 2.42 -15.88 -3.46
CA ALA A 396 1.24 -15.71 -4.30
C ALA A 396 0.46 -17.01 -4.50
N LEU A 397 1.14 -18.14 -4.65
CA LEU A 397 0.50 -19.45 -4.76
C LEU A 397 -0.22 -19.84 -3.46
N ARG A 398 0.33 -19.53 -2.29
CA ARG A 398 -0.34 -19.75 -1.00
C ARG A 398 -1.60 -18.89 -0.87
N ALA A 399 -1.50 -17.61 -1.21
CA ALA A 399 -2.66 -16.72 -1.23
C ALA A 399 -3.74 -17.26 -2.19
N PHE A 400 -3.35 -17.63 -3.42
CA PHE A 400 -4.24 -18.19 -4.43
C PHE A 400 -4.85 -19.54 -4.02
N SER A 401 -4.11 -20.39 -3.30
CA SER A 401 -4.60 -21.70 -2.84
C SER A 401 -5.72 -21.60 -1.81
N THR A 402 -6.00 -20.42 -1.27
CA THR A 402 -7.14 -20.19 -0.37
C THR A 402 -8.48 -20.03 -1.08
N VAL A 403 -8.48 -20.09 -2.41
CA VAL A 403 -9.69 -20.04 -3.24
C VAL A 403 -10.50 -21.33 -3.08
N SER A 404 -11.83 -21.20 -2.98
CA SER A 404 -12.73 -22.35 -2.89
C SER A 404 -13.00 -23.02 -4.24
N SER A 405 -13.02 -22.25 -5.32
CA SER A 405 -13.21 -22.73 -6.70
C SER A 405 -12.65 -21.74 -7.70
N TYR A 406 -12.06 -22.22 -8.80
CA TYR A 406 -11.54 -21.38 -9.88
C TYR A 406 -12.36 -21.54 -11.16
N ASN A 407 -12.72 -20.44 -11.82
CA ASN A 407 -13.36 -20.47 -13.14
C ASN A 407 -12.47 -19.76 -14.17
N PRO A 408 -11.92 -20.46 -15.18
CA PRO A 408 -11.12 -19.84 -16.23
C PRO A 408 -11.86 -18.76 -17.02
N GLY A 409 -13.20 -18.82 -17.07
CA GLY A 409 -14.03 -17.79 -17.68
C GLY A 409 -13.85 -16.40 -17.05
N ASP A 410 -13.46 -16.34 -15.77
CA ASP A 410 -13.27 -15.08 -15.04
C ASP A 410 -12.05 -14.29 -15.53
N ILE A 411 -11.10 -14.94 -16.20
CA ILE A 411 -9.91 -14.29 -16.80
C ILE A 411 -10.33 -13.38 -17.97
N GLN A 412 -11.44 -13.71 -18.66
CA GLN A 412 -11.88 -13.01 -19.88
C GLN A 412 -12.87 -11.87 -19.61
N GLY A 413 -13.20 -11.59 -18.34
CA GLY A 413 -14.17 -10.57 -17.96
C GLY A 413 -13.71 -9.14 -18.24
N GLU A 414 -13.77 -8.68 -19.50
CA GLU A 414 -13.63 -7.27 -19.88
C GLU A 414 -14.78 -6.38 -19.34
N ASN A 415 -15.79 -6.98 -18.68
CA ASN A 415 -16.97 -6.29 -18.14
C ASN A 415 -17.13 -6.44 -16.61
N ALA A 416 -16.09 -6.84 -15.87
CA ALA A 416 -16.18 -6.92 -14.41
C ALA A 416 -16.26 -5.52 -13.78
N SER A 417 -17.48 -4.98 -13.63
CA SER A 417 -17.72 -3.77 -12.84
C SER A 417 -17.59 -4.12 -11.35
N PHE A 418 -16.57 -3.58 -10.71
CA PHE A 418 -16.42 -3.63 -9.26
C PHE A 418 -17.60 -2.89 -8.61
N THR A 419 -18.37 -3.55 -7.74
CA THR A 419 -19.47 -2.91 -6.99
C THR A 419 -19.23 -3.16 -5.50
N LEU A 420 -18.95 -2.10 -4.74
CA LEU A 420 -18.78 -2.15 -3.29
C LEU A 420 -20.13 -1.88 -2.62
N SER A 421 -20.76 -2.88 -2.02
CA SER A 421 -21.94 -2.69 -1.17
C SER A 421 -21.50 -2.33 0.26
N VAL A 422 -21.99 -1.18 0.76
CA VAL A 422 -21.58 -0.56 2.03
C VAL A 422 -22.03 -1.32 3.28
N ASN A 423 -23.00 -2.24 3.16
CA ASN A 423 -23.59 -2.92 4.33
C ASN A 423 -23.36 -4.45 4.37
N SER A 424 -22.76 -5.02 3.33
CA SER A 424 -22.24 -6.39 3.33
C SER A 424 -21.16 -6.49 2.24
N ILE A 425 -19.92 -6.78 2.63
CA ILE A 425 -18.84 -7.06 1.68
C ILE A 425 -19.15 -8.41 1.03
N THR A 426 -19.99 -8.40 0.00
CA THR A 426 -20.17 -9.54 -0.89
C THR A 426 -19.36 -9.24 -2.14
N ILE A 427 -18.08 -9.59 -2.11
CA ILE A 427 -17.19 -9.52 -3.29
C ILE A 427 -17.67 -10.62 -4.24
N THR A 428 -18.56 -10.29 -5.17
CA THR A 428 -19.22 -11.30 -6.02
C THR A 428 -18.56 -11.52 -7.38
N THR A 429 -17.39 -10.95 -7.69
CA THR A 429 -16.69 -11.22 -8.96
C THR A 429 -15.15 -11.25 -8.86
N GLY A 430 -14.56 -12.37 -9.29
CA GLY A 430 -13.34 -12.46 -10.11
C GLY A 430 -11.96 -12.10 -9.55
N THR A 431 -11.79 -11.83 -8.24
CA THR A 431 -10.44 -11.52 -7.69
C THR A 431 -9.41 -12.62 -7.98
N GLU A 432 -9.88 -13.85 -8.12
CA GLU A 432 -9.09 -15.03 -8.42
C GLU A 432 -8.48 -14.98 -9.82
N GLY A 433 -9.29 -14.69 -10.85
CA GLY A 433 -8.80 -14.52 -12.22
C GLY A 433 -7.83 -13.34 -12.35
N GLN A 434 -8.08 -12.27 -11.59
CA GLN A 434 -7.20 -11.09 -11.53
C GLN A 434 -5.86 -11.41 -10.84
N LEU A 435 -5.88 -12.12 -9.70
CA LEU A 435 -4.68 -12.56 -9.01
C LEU A 435 -3.83 -13.47 -9.91
N PHE A 436 -4.46 -14.40 -10.62
CA PHE A 436 -3.79 -15.26 -11.60
C PHE A 436 -3.02 -14.44 -12.65
N SER A 437 -3.66 -13.44 -13.28
CA SER A 437 -3.01 -12.56 -14.27
C SER A 437 -1.91 -11.71 -13.64
N ALA A 438 -2.17 -11.13 -12.46
CA ALA A 438 -1.24 -10.24 -11.78
C ALA A 438 0.09 -10.92 -11.43
N ILE A 439 0.07 -12.21 -11.08
CA ILE A 439 1.29 -12.98 -10.81
C ILE A 439 2.16 -13.04 -12.06
N ILE A 440 1.60 -13.45 -13.18
CA ILE A 440 2.34 -13.58 -14.44
C ILE A 440 2.84 -12.20 -14.90
N GLU A 441 1.99 -11.18 -14.83
CA GLU A 441 2.32 -9.80 -15.20
C GLU A 441 3.46 -9.21 -14.36
N ALA A 442 3.49 -9.47 -13.05
CA ALA A 442 4.59 -9.04 -12.19
C ALA A 442 5.92 -9.68 -12.63
N TYR A 443 5.92 -10.98 -12.96
CA TYR A 443 7.13 -11.64 -13.47
C TYR A 443 7.51 -11.18 -14.88
N ILE A 444 6.56 -10.79 -15.73
CA ILE A 444 6.88 -10.12 -17.00
C ILE A 444 7.60 -8.81 -16.70
N ALA A 445 7.09 -7.98 -15.79
CA ALA A 445 7.75 -6.72 -15.43
C ALA A 445 9.17 -6.94 -14.88
N VAL A 446 9.39 -7.97 -14.06
CA VAL A 446 10.74 -8.37 -13.62
C VAL A 446 11.61 -8.79 -14.80
N SER A 447 11.06 -9.56 -15.76
CA SER A 447 11.79 -10.00 -16.96
C SER A 447 12.18 -8.88 -17.90
N GLU A 448 11.52 -7.73 -17.81
CA GLU A 448 11.82 -6.54 -18.62
C GLU A 448 12.93 -5.67 -18.02
N LEU A 449 13.37 -5.93 -16.78
CA LEU A 449 14.45 -5.18 -16.13
C LEU A 449 15.86 -5.65 -16.55
N ALA A 450 16.01 -6.93 -16.90
CA ALA A 450 17.30 -7.55 -17.19
C ALA A 450 17.18 -8.60 -18.31
N PRO A 451 18.29 -8.94 -18.99
CA PRO A 451 18.28 -9.99 -20.01
C PRO A 451 17.79 -11.32 -19.43
N VAL A 452 16.91 -11.99 -20.18
CA VAL A 452 16.33 -13.29 -19.80
C VAL A 452 17.38 -14.35 -19.43
N PRO A 453 18.53 -14.49 -20.15
CA PRO A 453 19.56 -15.46 -19.75
C PRO A 453 20.13 -15.19 -18.34
N ASP A 454 20.43 -13.93 -18.03
CA ASP A 454 21.00 -13.55 -16.74
C ASP A 454 20.00 -13.77 -15.59
N LEU A 455 18.71 -13.47 -15.84
CA LEU A 455 17.64 -13.76 -14.89
C LEU A 455 17.49 -15.27 -14.69
N MET A 456 17.44 -16.05 -15.76
CA MET A 456 17.33 -17.50 -15.71
C MET A 456 18.45 -18.11 -14.86
N ASP A 457 19.70 -17.70 -15.10
CA ASP A 457 20.86 -18.16 -14.34
C ASP A 457 20.70 -17.80 -12.85
N ARG A 458 20.27 -16.57 -12.54
CA ARG A 458 20.03 -16.13 -11.16
C ARG A 458 18.95 -16.96 -10.44
N PHE A 459 17.80 -17.19 -11.08
CA PHE A 459 16.72 -18.03 -10.54
C PHE A 459 17.11 -19.51 -10.46
N PHE A 460 17.98 -19.99 -11.36
CA PHE A 460 18.51 -21.35 -11.34
C PHE A 460 19.49 -21.55 -10.18
N GLU A 461 20.45 -20.64 -9.99
CA GLU A 461 21.43 -20.67 -8.90
C GLU A 461 20.76 -20.61 -7.52
N ALA A 462 19.70 -19.82 -7.41
CA ALA A 462 18.87 -19.76 -6.20
C ALA A 462 18.04 -21.03 -5.95
N GLY A 463 17.98 -21.96 -6.92
CA GLY A 463 17.22 -23.20 -6.81
C GLY A 463 15.71 -23.07 -7.05
N CYS A 464 15.21 -21.86 -7.35
CA CYS A 464 13.79 -21.58 -7.56
C CYS A 464 13.20 -22.43 -8.67
N LEU A 465 13.84 -22.47 -9.85
CA LEU A 465 13.32 -23.20 -11.01
C LEU A 465 13.16 -24.70 -10.72
N ARG A 466 14.08 -25.30 -9.93
CA ARG A 466 13.98 -26.71 -9.52
C ARG A 466 12.83 -26.95 -8.55
N ALA A 467 12.62 -26.04 -7.60
CA ALA A 467 11.51 -26.13 -6.65
C ALA A 467 10.16 -25.98 -7.37
N TRP A 468 10.03 -24.95 -8.21
CA TRP A 468 8.81 -24.66 -8.97
C TRP A 468 8.46 -25.77 -9.95
N SER A 469 9.46 -26.36 -10.61
CA SER A 469 9.31 -27.54 -11.46
C SER A 469 8.64 -28.71 -10.70
N LYS A 470 9.05 -28.98 -9.46
CA LYS A 470 8.42 -30.00 -8.60
C LYS A 470 6.97 -29.63 -8.26
N CYS A 471 6.74 -28.39 -7.86
CA CYS A 471 5.39 -27.90 -7.55
C CYS A 471 4.47 -27.96 -8.76
N TYR A 472 4.96 -27.60 -9.95
CA TYR A 472 4.23 -27.69 -11.21
C TYR A 472 3.77 -29.11 -11.48
N LEU A 473 4.66 -30.11 -11.39
CA LEU A 473 4.26 -31.51 -11.56
C LEU A 473 3.23 -31.94 -10.52
N TYR A 474 3.36 -31.50 -9.26
CA TYR A 474 2.41 -31.84 -8.20
C TYR A 474 1.02 -31.30 -8.52
N PHE A 475 0.95 -30.01 -8.84
CA PHE A 475 -0.27 -29.33 -9.20
C PHE A 475 -0.90 -29.89 -10.47
N ARG A 476 -0.08 -30.26 -11.46
CA ARG A 476 -0.55 -30.89 -12.69
C ARG A 476 -1.14 -32.27 -12.44
N VAL A 477 -0.43 -33.15 -11.74
CA VAL A 477 -0.95 -34.50 -11.41
C VAL A 477 -2.24 -34.37 -10.59
N SER A 478 -2.21 -33.56 -9.52
CA SER A 478 -3.37 -33.37 -8.64
C SER A 478 -4.55 -32.68 -9.33
N GLY A 479 -4.29 -31.83 -10.33
CA GLY A 479 -5.33 -31.12 -11.08
C GLY A 479 -5.90 -31.89 -12.27
N THR A 480 -5.13 -32.81 -12.87
CA THR A 480 -5.51 -33.47 -14.12
C THR A 480 -5.90 -34.94 -13.95
N GLU A 481 -5.39 -35.67 -12.96
CA GLU A 481 -5.71 -37.09 -12.82
C GLU A 481 -7.13 -37.32 -12.27
N PRO A 482 -7.98 -38.11 -12.96
CA PRO A 482 -9.35 -38.39 -12.52
C PRO A 482 -9.45 -38.95 -11.09
N THR A 483 -8.42 -39.68 -10.64
CA THR A 483 -8.35 -40.33 -9.33
C THR A 483 -8.27 -39.33 -8.16
N TYR A 484 -7.74 -38.13 -8.40
CA TYR A 484 -7.58 -37.08 -7.40
C TYR A 484 -8.59 -35.92 -7.59
N ARG A 485 -9.49 -36.03 -8.58
CA ARG A 485 -10.56 -35.06 -8.79
C ARG A 485 -11.70 -35.31 -7.81
N ASP A 486 -11.90 -34.40 -6.87
CA ASP A 486 -13.21 -34.21 -6.26
C ASP A 486 -14.17 -33.71 -7.35
N THR A 487 -15.13 -34.54 -7.78
CA THR A 487 -16.42 -34.28 -8.48
C THR A 487 -16.62 -33.15 -9.52
N PHE A 488 -15.62 -32.31 -9.83
CA PHE A 488 -15.72 -31.12 -10.67
C PHE A 488 -14.97 -31.31 -11.99
N ALA A 489 -15.41 -30.60 -13.04
CA ALA A 489 -14.80 -30.64 -14.37
C ALA A 489 -13.32 -30.16 -14.32
N PRO A 490 -12.43 -30.73 -15.15
CA PRO A 490 -10.97 -30.52 -15.11
C PRO A 490 -10.52 -29.06 -15.07
N ASP A 491 -11.30 -28.18 -15.70
CA ASP A 491 -10.93 -26.80 -15.96
C ASP A 491 -11.13 -25.89 -14.72
N HIS A 492 -11.67 -26.42 -13.61
CA HIS A 492 -12.07 -25.63 -12.43
C HIS A 492 -11.26 -25.91 -11.16
N SER A 493 -10.19 -26.71 -11.26
CA SER A 493 -9.35 -27.04 -10.11
C SER A 493 -8.38 -25.91 -9.78
N VAL A 494 -8.37 -25.46 -8.51
CA VAL A 494 -7.38 -24.51 -7.98
C VAL A 494 -5.96 -25.06 -8.14
N ASN A 495 -5.76 -26.37 -7.95
CA ASN A 495 -4.47 -27.02 -8.17
C ASN A 495 -4.04 -26.89 -9.63
N TRP A 496 -4.95 -27.09 -10.59
CA TRP A 496 -4.62 -26.91 -12.00
C TRP A 496 -4.20 -25.46 -12.29
N ALA A 497 -4.93 -24.48 -11.78
CA ALA A 497 -4.59 -23.07 -11.93
C ALA A 497 -3.24 -22.71 -11.30
N CYS A 498 -2.90 -23.24 -10.12
CA CYS A 498 -1.57 -23.10 -9.53
C CYS A 498 -0.47 -23.67 -10.46
N GLY A 499 -0.71 -24.81 -11.10
CA GLY A 499 0.18 -25.37 -12.11
C GLY A 499 0.39 -24.42 -13.29
N GLU A 500 -0.69 -23.86 -13.84
CA GLU A 500 -0.61 -22.90 -14.95
C GLU A 500 0.08 -21.60 -14.56
N ILE A 501 -0.10 -21.10 -13.33
CA ILE A 501 0.66 -19.93 -12.83
C ILE A 501 2.16 -20.23 -12.90
N ILE A 502 2.60 -21.38 -12.38
CA ILE A 502 4.01 -21.76 -12.38
C ILE A 502 4.53 -21.92 -13.81
N ALA A 503 3.77 -22.58 -14.68
CA ALA A 503 4.13 -22.72 -16.09
C ALA A 503 4.28 -21.36 -16.79
N GLY A 504 3.35 -20.44 -16.55
CA GLY A 504 3.40 -19.07 -17.06
C GLY A 504 4.64 -18.33 -16.59
N VAL A 505 4.94 -18.34 -15.29
CA VAL A 505 6.13 -17.68 -14.72
C VAL A 505 7.42 -18.30 -15.27
N MET A 506 7.52 -19.63 -15.36
CA MET A 506 8.68 -20.28 -15.96
C MET A 506 8.83 -19.93 -17.44
N ALA A 507 7.74 -19.87 -18.21
CA ALA A 507 7.77 -19.46 -19.61
C ALA A 507 8.23 -18.01 -19.80
N VAL A 508 7.89 -17.12 -18.88
CA VAL A 508 8.42 -15.74 -18.87
C VAL A 508 9.94 -15.73 -18.66
N LEU A 509 10.44 -16.50 -17.68
CA LEU A 509 11.86 -16.47 -17.28
C LEU A 509 12.79 -17.31 -18.16
N THR A 510 12.26 -18.29 -18.90
CA THR A 510 13.06 -19.18 -19.76
C THR A 510 12.79 -18.98 -21.26
N GLY A 511 11.77 -18.20 -21.62
CA GLY A 511 11.36 -17.98 -23.00
C GLY A 511 11.01 -19.29 -23.72
N SER A 512 11.58 -19.48 -24.91
CA SER A 512 11.39 -20.71 -25.70
C SER A 512 12.00 -21.96 -25.05
N ALA A 513 12.98 -21.80 -24.15
CA ALA A 513 13.62 -22.92 -23.44
C ALA A 513 12.74 -23.53 -22.32
N SER A 514 11.56 -22.96 -22.06
CA SER A 514 10.60 -23.50 -21.09
C SER A 514 10.22 -24.95 -21.36
N GLU A 515 10.10 -25.35 -22.63
CA GLU A 515 9.77 -26.72 -23.01
C GLU A 515 10.89 -27.69 -22.67
N ASP A 516 12.16 -27.27 -22.73
CA ASP A 516 13.31 -28.09 -22.34
C ASP A 516 13.42 -28.22 -20.81
N PHE A 517 12.95 -27.23 -20.07
CA PHE A 517 12.94 -27.24 -18.60
C PHE A 517 11.76 -28.06 -18.02
N LEU A 518 10.62 -28.01 -18.71
CA LEU A 518 9.42 -28.79 -18.43
C LEU A 518 9.45 -30.17 -19.05
N ALA A 519 10.37 -30.42 -20.00
CA ALA A 519 10.68 -31.76 -20.46
C ALA A 519 10.98 -32.58 -19.21
N PRO A 520 10.32 -33.74 -19.05
CA PRO A 520 10.38 -34.45 -17.80
C PRO A 520 11.84 -34.72 -17.49
N PHE A 521 12.32 -34.24 -16.36
CA PHE A 521 13.45 -34.86 -15.70
C PHE A 521 12.91 -36.24 -15.27
N VAL A 522 12.90 -37.17 -16.25
CA VAL A 522 12.24 -38.47 -16.20
C VAL A 522 12.99 -39.32 -15.20
N GLY A 523 12.59 -39.18 -13.95
CA GLY A 523 12.91 -40.10 -12.90
C GLY A 523 11.74 -40.12 -11.94
N SER A 524 10.94 -41.18 -12.00
CA SER A 524 10.01 -41.46 -10.92
C SER A 524 10.84 -41.85 -9.70
N CYS A 525 10.52 -41.31 -8.53
CA CYS A 525 11.23 -41.71 -7.32
C CYS A 525 10.91 -43.18 -7.04
N ASP A 526 11.92 -44.05 -7.00
CA ASP A 526 11.73 -45.47 -6.75
C ASP A 526 11.36 -45.79 -5.29
N ASN A 527 11.34 -44.78 -4.42
CA ASN A 527 10.71 -44.94 -3.11
C ASN A 527 9.18 -45.03 -3.32
N PRO A 528 8.55 -46.20 -3.09
CA PRO A 528 7.12 -46.40 -3.34
C PRO A 528 6.23 -45.60 -2.38
N ARG A 529 6.81 -44.96 -1.37
CA ARG A 529 6.14 -44.09 -0.39
C ARG A 529 6.54 -42.63 -0.56
N CYS A 530 7.25 -42.30 -1.65
CA CYS A 530 7.51 -40.91 -1.97
C CYS A 530 6.15 -40.23 -2.19
N ALA A 531 5.84 -39.23 -1.36
CA ALA A 531 4.62 -38.45 -1.53
C ALA A 531 4.58 -37.72 -2.89
N MET A 532 5.75 -37.54 -3.51
CA MET A 532 5.88 -36.89 -4.81
C MET A 532 6.96 -37.60 -5.65
N PRO A 533 6.62 -38.73 -6.31
CA PRO A 533 7.58 -39.59 -6.99
C PRO A 533 8.00 -39.02 -8.34
N CYS A 534 8.53 -37.79 -8.36
CA CYS A 534 9.06 -37.13 -9.54
C CYS A 534 10.40 -36.46 -9.25
N TYR A 535 11.13 -36.05 -10.28
CA TYR A 535 12.46 -35.44 -10.16
C TYR A 535 13.42 -36.28 -9.32
N ALA A 536 13.46 -37.59 -9.60
CA ALA A 536 14.50 -38.44 -9.04
C ALA A 536 15.87 -38.00 -9.61
N LEU A 537 16.70 -37.40 -8.76
CA LEU A 537 18.00 -36.82 -9.12
C LEU A 537 19.17 -37.56 -8.52
N LEU A 538 18.91 -38.44 -7.55
CA LEU A 538 19.92 -39.21 -6.85
C LEU A 538 19.88 -40.64 -7.35
N ILE A 539 20.91 -41.03 -8.08
CA ILE A 539 21.12 -42.43 -8.45
C ILE A 539 22.04 -43.07 -7.43
N CYS A 540 21.69 -44.27 -6.98
CA CYS A 540 22.61 -45.06 -6.17
C CYS A 540 23.86 -45.40 -7.00
N SER A 541 25.04 -45.02 -6.53
CA SER A 541 26.32 -45.27 -7.23
C SER A 541 26.65 -46.76 -7.35
N GLU A 542 26.07 -47.58 -6.47
CA GLU A 542 26.37 -49.01 -6.37
C GLU A 542 25.47 -49.85 -7.28
N CYS A 543 24.15 -49.68 -7.18
CA CYS A 543 23.23 -50.45 -8.03
C CYS A 543 22.96 -49.78 -9.37
N VAL A 544 23.03 -48.45 -9.46
CA VAL A 544 22.74 -47.66 -10.68
C VAL A 544 21.30 -47.87 -11.23
N ASP A 545 20.52 -48.73 -10.59
CA ASP A 545 19.18 -49.12 -11.03
C ASP A 545 18.05 -48.33 -10.35
N LEU A 546 18.36 -47.66 -9.23
CA LEU A 546 17.35 -46.98 -8.42
C LEU A 546 17.68 -45.50 -8.25
N ILE A 547 16.64 -44.70 -8.45
CA ILE A 547 16.67 -43.25 -8.49
C ILE A 547 15.73 -42.67 -7.44
N TYR A 548 16.19 -41.66 -6.72
CA TYR A 548 15.46 -41.04 -5.63
C TYR A 548 15.41 -39.52 -5.79
N CYS A 549 14.28 -38.91 -5.41
CA CYS A 549 14.12 -37.45 -5.43
C CYS A 549 14.85 -36.77 -4.27
N SER A 550 15.23 -37.53 -3.23
CA SER A 550 15.97 -37.04 -2.06
C SER A 550 16.68 -38.18 -1.33
N LEU A 551 17.73 -37.85 -0.58
CA LEU A 551 18.43 -38.82 0.27
C LEU A 551 17.49 -39.39 1.33
N ASN A 552 16.52 -38.60 1.79
CA ASN A 552 15.50 -39.05 2.74
C ASN A 552 14.61 -40.14 2.12
N CYS A 553 14.19 -39.97 0.86
CA CYS A 553 13.46 -41.03 0.15
C CYS A 553 14.28 -42.30 -0.01
N ALA A 554 15.56 -42.17 -0.37
CA ALA A 554 16.46 -43.32 -0.49
C ALA A 554 16.66 -44.04 0.86
N THR A 555 16.83 -43.28 1.94
CA THR A 555 17.00 -43.80 3.30
C THR A 555 15.73 -44.46 3.83
N THR A 556 14.57 -43.86 3.56
CA THR A 556 13.26 -44.38 3.97
C THR A 556 12.93 -45.68 3.24
N ASP A 557 13.22 -45.74 1.94
CA ASP A 557 13.09 -46.97 1.16
C ASP A 557 13.99 -48.08 1.71
N TRP A 558 15.25 -47.73 2.03
CA TRP A 558 16.21 -48.68 2.61
C TRP A 558 15.78 -49.23 3.98
N ASN A 559 15.37 -48.34 4.89
CA ASN A 559 15.06 -48.67 6.28
C ASN A 559 13.66 -49.27 6.47
N HIS A 560 12.95 -49.52 5.38
CA HIS A 560 11.64 -50.13 5.43
C HIS A 560 11.68 -51.50 6.12
N VAL A 561 10.72 -51.75 7.01
CA VAL A 561 10.63 -52.95 7.88
C VAL A 561 10.69 -54.26 7.08
N TRP A 562 10.18 -54.26 5.85
CA TRP A 562 10.14 -55.43 4.96
C TRP A 562 11.25 -55.44 3.89
N GLY A 563 12.21 -54.52 3.96
CA GLY A 563 13.21 -54.27 2.92
C GLY A 563 12.58 -53.65 1.68
N GLY A 564 12.71 -52.33 1.51
CA GLY A 564 12.21 -51.64 0.33
C GLY A 564 12.96 -52.05 -0.95
N PRO A 565 12.44 -51.70 -2.14
CA PRO A 565 13.10 -51.89 -3.43
C PRO A 565 14.63 -51.72 -3.39
N HIS A 566 15.15 -50.67 -2.74
CA HIS A 566 16.59 -50.47 -2.59
C HIS A 566 17.32 -51.68 -2.03
N ARG A 567 16.90 -52.15 -0.85
CA ARG A 567 17.60 -53.19 -0.12
C ARG A 567 17.56 -54.54 -0.85
N LYS A 568 16.60 -54.74 -1.76
CA LYS A 568 16.48 -55.94 -2.58
C LYS A 568 17.45 -55.93 -3.77
N VAL A 569 17.75 -54.76 -4.31
CA VAL A 569 18.58 -54.59 -5.51
C VAL A 569 20.03 -54.29 -5.16
N CYS A 570 20.29 -53.49 -4.13
CA CYS A 570 21.64 -53.10 -3.72
C CYS A 570 22.17 -53.99 -2.59
N LYS A 571 23.28 -54.70 -2.84
CA LYS A 571 23.87 -55.70 -1.94
C LYS A 571 24.76 -55.11 -0.83
N GLN A 572 25.03 -53.81 -0.83
CA GLN A 572 25.94 -53.14 0.11
C GLN A 572 25.22 -52.62 1.37
N LYS A 573 25.98 -52.12 2.37
CA LYS A 573 25.44 -51.63 3.65
C LYS A 573 24.59 -50.36 3.48
N ALA A 574 23.84 -50.02 4.54
CA ALA A 574 22.89 -48.91 4.59
C ALA A 574 23.42 -47.58 4.03
N PRO A 575 22.53 -46.74 3.44
CA PRO A 575 22.92 -45.52 2.75
C PRO A 575 23.49 -44.50 3.72
N ASN A 576 24.81 -44.31 3.65
CA ASN A 576 25.53 -43.32 4.44
C ASN A 576 25.87 -42.08 3.58
N GLY A 577 24.93 -41.55 2.79
CA GLY A 577 25.06 -40.31 1.99
C GLY A 577 26.14 -40.26 0.89
N ARG A 578 27.22 -41.03 1.01
CA ARG A 578 28.42 -41.05 0.15
C ARG A 578 28.28 -41.90 -1.11
N PHE A 579 27.20 -42.66 -1.22
CA PHE A 579 26.94 -43.63 -2.30
C PHE A 579 25.84 -43.17 -3.25
N TYR A 580 25.55 -41.87 -3.31
CA TYR A 580 24.59 -41.33 -4.26
C TYR A 580 25.28 -40.28 -5.11
N HIS A 581 25.14 -40.42 -6.42
CA HIS A 581 25.54 -39.38 -7.36
C HIS A 581 24.30 -38.57 -7.72
N GLN A 582 24.48 -37.26 -7.76
CA GLN A 582 23.52 -36.41 -8.45
C GLN A 582 23.67 -36.69 -9.93
N MET A 583 22.60 -37.09 -10.60
CA MET A 583 22.60 -37.18 -12.06
C MET A 583 22.92 -35.79 -12.61
N MET A 584 24.11 -35.64 -13.21
CA MET A 584 24.37 -34.48 -14.07
C MET A 584 23.47 -34.63 -15.31
N ASN A 585 22.87 -33.54 -15.77
CA ASN A 585 21.91 -33.48 -16.89
C ASN A 585 22.32 -34.37 -18.07
N VAL A 586 21.91 -35.64 -18.07
CA VAL A 586 22.02 -36.55 -19.22
C VAL A 586 20.61 -36.64 -19.79
N PRO A 587 20.37 -36.21 -21.04
CA PRO A 587 19.11 -36.44 -21.71
C PRO A 587 18.92 -37.96 -21.87
N LEU A 588 18.13 -38.57 -20.98
CA LEU A 588 17.72 -39.96 -21.16
C LEU A 588 16.70 -39.99 -22.29
N GLY A 589 17.08 -40.54 -23.43
CA GLY A 589 16.21 -40.75 -24.59
C GLY A 589 15.10 -41.76 -24.27
N PHE A 590 14.07 -41.33 -23.57
CA PHE A 590 12.82 -42.06 -23.39
C PHE A 590 11.76 -41.48 -24.32
N ASN A 591 11.56 -42.15 -25.46
CA ASN A 591 10.35 -42.00 -26.26
C ASN A 591 9.22 -42.75 -25.54
N ASP A 592 8.30 -42.03 -24.90
CA ASP A 592 6.86 -42.17 -25.16
C ASP A 592 6.06 -41.26 -24.22
N ARG A 593 5.22 -40.42 -24.86
CA ARG A 593 4.28 -39.45 -24.26
C ARG A 593 4.93 -38.23 -23.60
N THR A 594 5.64 -37.45 -24.41
CA THR A 594 5.70 -36.00 -24.21
C THR A 594 4.27 -35.42 -24.22
N PRO A 595 3.95 -34.42 -23.38
CA PRO A 595 2.69 -33.67 -23.49
C PRO A 595 2.51 -33.21 -24.94
N SER A 596 1.30 -33.31 -25.49
CA SER A 596 1.07 -32.80 -26.84
C SER A 596 1.30 -31.28 -26.85
N ALA A 597 1.94 -30.77 -27.91
CA ALA A 597 2.21 -29.34 -28.11
C ALA A 597 0.96 -28.43 -27.99
N SER A 598 -0.24 -29.01 -28.01
CA SER A 598 -1.52 -28.31 -27.80
C SER A 598 -1.76 -27.83 -26.37
N GLU A 599 -1.12 -28.38 -25.34
CA GLU A 599 -1.44 -28.10 -23.93
C GLU A 599 -0.66 -26.89 -23.37
N ASN A 600 0.61 -26.71 -23.75
CA ASN A 600 1.38 -25.48 -23.44
C ASN A 600 0.86 -24.23 -24.17
N ALA A 601 -0.13 -24.40 -25.06
CA ALA A 601 -0.73 -23.32 -25.82
C ALA A 601 -1.49 -22.34 -24.93
N PHE A 602 -2.01 -22.72 -23.75
CA PHE A 602 -2.75 -21.79 -22.90
C PHE A 602 -1.83 -20.73 -22.28
N SER A 603 -0.83 -21.14 -21.51
CA SER A 603 0.15 -20.24 -20.89
C SER A 603 0.86 -19.34 -21.92
N ARG A 604 1.25 -19.88 -23.09
CA ARG A 604 1.83 -19.07 -24.19
C ARG A 604 0.83 -18.06 -24.77
N ARG A 605 -0.40 -18.48 -25.10
CA ARG A 605 -1.45 -17.57 -25.59
C ARG A 605 -1.76 -16.47 -24.59
N LEU A 606 -1.74 -16.79 -23.30
CA LEU A 606 -1.94 -15.80 -22.24
C LEU A 606 -0.78 -14.81 -22.17
N ILE A 607 0.48 -15.28 -22.17
CA ILE A 607 1.66 -14.41 -22.18
C ILE A 607 1.63 -13.50 -23.41
N ASP A 608 1.34 -14.06 -24.59
CA ASP A 608 1.26 -13.29 -25.84
C ASP A 608 0.09 -12.30 -25.81
N HIS A 609 -1.05 -12.66 -25.22
CA HIS A 609 -2.19 -11.77 -25.01
C HIS A 609 -1.83 -10.62 -24.06
N ILE A 610 -1.17 -10.92 -22.94
CA ILE A 610 -0.70 -9.92 -21.97
C ILE A 610 0.32 -8.98 -22.63
N ARG A 611 1.36 -9.51 -23.28
CA ARG A 611 2.35 -8.72 -24.02
C ARG A 611 1.71 -7.90 -25.15
N GLY A 612 0.71 -8.46 -25.83
CA GLY A 612 -0.07 -7.78 -26.85
C GLY A 612 -0.86 -6.59 -26.30
N LYS A 613 -1.42 -6.70 -25.07
CA LYS A 613 -2.01 -5.56 -24.36
C LYS A 613 -0.98 -4.48 -24.03
N TRP A 614 0.24 -4.87 -23.68
CA TRP A 614 1.30 -3.94 -23.27
C TRP A 614 1.95 -3.19 -24.43
N SER A 615 1.99 -3.81 -25.61
CA SER A 615 2.59 -3.21 -26.82
C SER A 615 1.75 -2.05 -27.38
N ARG A 616 0.52 -1.90 -26.89
CA ARG A 616 -0.33 -0.75 -27.19
C ARG A 616 -0.03 0.32 -26.15
N PRO A 617 0.37 1.55 -26.55
CA PRO A 617 0.44 2.65 -25.59
C PRO A 617 -0.92 2.73 -24.88
N PRO A 618 -0.96 2.89 -23.54
CA PRO A 618 -2.21 2.93 -22.82
C PRO A 618 -3.08 4.04 -23.42
N THR A 619 -4.15 3.69 -24.12
CA THR A 619 -5.14 4.67 -24.52
C THR A 619 -5.90 5.09 -23.27
N ALA A 620 -6.29 6.37 -23.18
CA ALA A 620 -7.07 6.90 -22.06
C ALA A 620 -8.32 6.05 -21.74
N SER A 621 -8.83 5.28 -22.70
CA SER A 621 -9.95 4.34 -22.58
C SER A 621 -9.62 2.95 -22.02
N THR A 622 -8.40 2.41 -22.17
CA THR A 622 -8.06 1.06 -21.67
C THR A 622 -7.77 1.07 -20.16
N LEU A 623 -7.36 2.22 -19.62
CA LEU A 623 -7.23 2.47 -18.18
C LEU A 623 -8.54 2.96 -17.52
N GLN A 624 -9.57 3.28 -18.32
CA GLN A 624 -10.93 3.55 -17.84
C GLN A 624 -11.73 2.27 -17.54
N GLY A 625 -11.20 1.07 -17.81
CA GLY A 625 -11.91 -0.20 -17.57
C GLY A 625 -12.27 -0.49 -16.12
N ILE A 626 -11.72 0.27 -15.16
CA ILE A 626 -12.17 0.34 -13.77
C ILE A 626 -12.99 1.63 -13.57
N THR A 627 -14.01 1.84 -14.39
CA THR A 627 -15.04 2.85 -14.14
C THR A 627 -16.26 2.15 -13.58
N PHE A 628 -16.63 2.50 -12.35
CA PHE A 628 -17.89 2.11 -11.74
C PHE A 628 -19.04 2.61 -12.63
N LYS A 629 -19.69 1.69 -13.35
CA LYS A 629 -21.01 1.93 -13.96
C LYS A 629 -22.05 1.61 -12.90
N GLU A 630 -22.40 2.60 -12.08
CA GLU A 630 -23.52 2.49 -11.15
C GLU A 630 -24.73 3.26 -11.68
N ASP A 631 -25.77 2.51 -12.06
CA ASP A 631 -27.14 3.02 -12.11
C ASP A 631 -27.63 3.19 -10.66
N TYR A 632 -27.33 4.34 -10.06
CA TYR A 632 -27.91 4.70 -8.76
C TYR A 632 -29.37 5.13 -8.93
N ARG A 633 -30.30 4.21 -8.61
CA ARG A 633 -31.59 4.64 -8.05
C ARG A 633 -31.38 5.02 -6.59
N ASN A 634 -31.40 6.32 -6.36
CA ASN A 634 -31.72 7.05 -5.13
C ASN A 634 -31.90 6.20 -3.84
N PRO A 635 -30.95 6.21 -2.88
CA PRO A 635 -31.16 5.66 -1.54
C PRO A 635 -31.74 6.75 -0.63
N MET A 636 -33.02 7.07 -0.80
CA MET A 636 -33.79 7.82 0.19
C MET A 636 -35.18 7.20 0.33
N GLU A 637 -35.22 6.05 1.02
CA GLU A 637 -36.43 5.58 1.71
C GLU A 637 -35.99 4.61 2.82
N PHE A 638 -35.81 5.17 4.03
CA PHE A 638 -35.66 4.38 5.25
C PHE A 638 -37.04 3.87 5.68
N GLN A 639 -37.23 2.55 5.72
CA GLN A 639 -38.32 1.95 6.49
C GLN A 639 -37.83 1.69 7.93
N GLU A 640 -38.46 2.39 8.88
CA GLU A 640 -38.39 2.12 10.30
C GLU A 640 -38.83 0.67 10.59
N TYR A 641 -37.94 -0.15 11.15
CA TYR A 641 -38.37 -1.30 11.93
C TYR A 641 -38.57 -0.87 13.39
N LYS A 642 -39.84 -0.64 13.73
CA LYS A 642 -40.31 -0.59 15.12
C LYS A 642 -40.06 -1.93 15.78
N TYR A 643 -39.26 -1.95 16.84
CA TYR A 643 -39.33 -3.00 17.85
C TYR A 643 -40.65 -2.84 18.60
N ILE A 644 -41.51 -3.85 18.54
CA ILE A 644 -42.63 -4.03 19.47
C ILE A 644 -42.18 -5.11 20.46
N ASN A 645 -42.07 -4.69 21.72
CA ASN A 645 -41.96 -5.42 23.00
C ASN A 645 -41.35 -6.83 23.01
#